data_AF-A0A7X8A3V1-F1
#
_entry.id   AF-A0A7X8A3V1-F1
#
_cell.length_a   1.000
_cell.length_b   1.000
_cell.length_c   1.000
_cell.angle_alpha   90.00
_cell.angle_beta   90.00
_cell.angle_gamma   90.00
#
_symmetry.space_group_name_H-M   'P 1'
#
loop_
_entity.id
_entity.type
_entity.pdbx_description
1 polymer ?
#
loop_
_entity_poly.entity_id
_entity_poly.type
_entity_poly.pdbx_seq_one_letter_code
_entity_poly.pdbx_strand_id
1 'polypeptide(L)'
;CQKRGFLSNRKSAPKDEDSKKGVVKTSISNLEKNIAESGSRTLGEYLASLDKDKNRIRGFYTSRKMYEYEFELIWNKQADYYPEILTNELKKQIHHSIFYQRPLKSQSHLIGECELEPGHKRAPICLLISQRFRYLQTVNNMRVLEDNGFKERELTGAEREKIINILEYKGKVTFATIRKELKLPKGTKLNLEAGDAKETRGNSTTEKMVAIFGLDQWKAFSDIQRDKIIEEWRSIVKDDTLKRRAIKLWGLSEEKATEFSQLNLEEGYIGFSKKAIAKLMPFLEKGISLQTAIQECYPERFKKELEPVSQLPPIDKSGLGELRNPIVGRSLTELRHLVNTIIKEYGKPDIIRIELARELRQTPKQREETIKKNRGNEKARKEAADLLLKEAGITEPKNSDIIKAQLWIECGQRCPYTGQQISAEALFGEHPQFDVEHIIPYERSLDDSFVNKTLCYADENRRVKHKKTPYEAYYGTPKWDEILSRVKTFNSRLAKEKYRRFCMTPEEVNALCEDFTARQLNDTRWTSKWAKRYLGLLYGGTNEMGIDNQGKLKVQAVTGQITAKLRYAWGLNDILGDDNTKSRDDHRHHAIDAITVALTTPGMVKELSLAAQRASNNMGRLAKDMVRPWDLFYRDVENKVKEIVVSHRLERRVRGALHQESY
;
A
#
# COMPACT_ATOMS: atom_id res chain seq x y z
N CYS A 1 -20.77 18.66 38.70
CA CYS A 1 -20.34 19.24 37.40
C CYS A 1 -18.97 18.75 36.89
N GLN A 2 -17.94 18.58 37.73
CA GLN A 2 -16.56 18.29 37.27
C GLN A 2 -16.36 16.92 36.58
N LYS A 3 -17.18 15.92 36.91
CA LYS A 3 -17.24 14.61 36.26
C LYS A 3 -18.66 14.37 35.77
N ARG A 4 -18.80 13.97 34.52
CA ARG A 4 -20.10 13.78 33.83
C ARG A 4 -20.15 12.51 33.00
N GLY A 5 -19.16 11.64 33.13
CA GLY A 5 -19.08 10.38 32.39
C GLY A 5 -18.84 10.54 30.89
N PHE A 6 -18.49 9.42 30.28
CA PHE A 6 -18.23 9.30 28.85
C PHE A 6 -19.55 9.24 28.06
N LEU A 7 -19.68 10.09 27.04
CA LEU A 7 -20.73 10.03 26.03
C LEU A 7 -20.11 9.58 24.71
N SER A 8 -20.63 8.49 24.15
CA SER A 8 -20.18 8.00 22.85
C SER A 8 -20.66 8.93 21.74
N ASN A 9 -19.74 9.41 20.90
CA ASN A 9 -20.06 10.14 19.68
C ASN A 9 -20.24 9.21 18.46
N ARG A 10 -20.15 7.88 18.63
CA ARG A 10 -20.38 6.90 17.55
C ARG A 10 -21.88 6.66 17.38
N LYS A 11 -22.37 6.70 16.13
CA LYS A 11 -23.77 6.45 15.76
C LYS A 11 -24.28 5.07 16.16
N SER A 12 -23.41 4.07 16.26
CA SER A 12 -23.76 2.80 16.91
C SER A 12 -22.55 2.05 17.46
N ALA A 13 -22.83 1.12 18.38
CA ALA A 13 -21.86 0.18 18.89
C ALA A 13 -21.54 -0.89 17.82
N PRO A 14 -20.28 -1.34 17.68
CA PRO A 14 -20.01 -2.56 16.92
C PRO A 14 -20.79 -3.72 17.56
N LYS A 15 -21.54 -4.46 16.73
CA LYS A 15 -22.24 -5.71 17.10
C LYS A 15 -21.28 -6.90 17.21
N ASP A 16 -20.00 -6.74 16.83
CA ASP A 16 -19.01 -7.81 16.87
C ASP A 16 -18.34 -7.92 18.24
N GLU A 17 -18.37 -9.15 18.78
CA GLU A 17 -17.58 -9.79 19.84
C GLU A 17 -17.04 -8.91 20.98
N ASP A 18 -17.24 -9.35 22.23
CA ASP A 18 -16.64 -8.74 23.43
C ASP A 18 -15.11 -8.53 23.33
N SER A 19 -14.43 -9.31 22.49
CA SER A 19 -12.99 -9.18 22.17
C SER A 19 -12.60 -7.86 21.48
N LYS A 20 -13.54 -7.13 20.86
CA LYS A 20 -13.30 -5.85 20.15
C LYS A 20 -13.79 -4.61 20.91
N LYS A 21 -14.36 -4.76 22.11
CA LYS A 21 -14.76 -3.62 22.94
C LYS A 21 -13.51 -3.00 23.59
N GLY A 22 -13.25 -1.72 23.33
CA GLY A 22 -12.14 -1.01 23.97
C GLY A 22 -12.29 -0.95 25.49
N VAL A 23 -11.17 -0.91 26.21
CA VAL A 23 -11.07 -0.98 27.69
C VAL A 23 -12.12 -0.12 28.41
N VAL A 24 -12.35 1.11 27.94
CA VAL A 24 -13.34 2.04 28.50
C VAL A 24 -14.77 1.48 28.44
N LYS A 25 -15.18 0.90 27.31
CA LYS A 25 -16.56 0.40 27.13
C LYS A 25 -16.79 -0.85 27.96
N THR A 26 -15.83 -1.77 27.97
CA THR A 26 -15.90 -2.98 28.80
C THR A 26 -15.97 -2.63 30.28
N SER A 27 -15.14 -1.67 30.73
CA SER A 27 -15.14 -1.20 32.11
C SER A 27 -16.47 -0.54 32.50
N ILE A 28 -17.06 0.27 31.62
CA ILE A 28 -18.38 0.87 31.82
C ILE A 28 -19.45 -0.23 31.96
N SER A 29 -19.48 -1.20 31.05
CA SER A 29 -20.48 -2.28 31.10
C SER A 29 -20.34 -3.15 32.35
N ASN A 30 -19.12 -3.44 32.79
CA ASN A 30 -18.89 -4.16 34.05
C ASN A 30 -19.35 -3.33 35.25
N LEU A 31 -19.08 -2.02 35.26
CA LEU A 31 -19.56 -1.13 36.31
C LEU A 31 -21.10 -1.08 36.36
N GLU A 32 -21.78 -1.02 35.21
CA GLU A 32 -23.25 -1.07 35.15
C GLU A 32 -23.80 -2.35 35.79
N LYS A 33 -23.16 -3.50 35.52
CA LYS A 33 -23.52 -4.78 36.17
C LYS A 33 -23.27 -4.74 37.68
N ASN A 34 -22.10 -4.28 38.11
CA ASN A 34 -21.77 -4.22 39.53
C ASN A 34 -22.73 -3.32 40.33
N ILE A 35 -23.14 -2.18 39.74
CA ILE A 35 -24.16 -1.31 40.36
C ILE A 35 -25.47 -2.08 40.54
N ALA A 36 -25.94 -2.75 39.49
CA ALA A 36 -27.17 -3.54 39.54
C ALA A 36 -27.10 -4.71 40.55
N GLU A 37 -25.99 -5.46 40.54
CA GLU A 37 -25.76 -6.61 41.43
C GLU A 37 -25.63 -6.19 42.90
N SER A 38 -25.09 -5.00 43.17
CA SER A 38 -24.99 -4.46 44.53
C SER A 38 -26.33 -4.02 45.13
N GLY A 39 -27.40 -3.94 44.31
CA GLY A 39 -28.69 -3.37 44.71
C GLY A 39 -28.68 -1.84 44.88
N SER A 40 -27.60 -1.16 44.50
CA SER A 40 -27.51 0.30 44.56
C SER A 40 -28.41 0.95 43.49
N ARG A 41 -29.11 2.03 43.85
CA ARG A 41 -29.98 2.76 42.92
C ARG A 41 -29.19 3.62 41.96
N THR A 42 -28.12 4.26 42.43
CA THR A 42 -27.34 5.22 41.64
C THR A 42 -25.85 4.89 41.66
N LEU A 43 -25.12 5.52 40.74
CA LEU A 43 -23.66 5.45 40.72
C LEU A 43 -23.07 6.02 42.02
N GLY A 44 -23.58 7.16 42.51
CA GLY A 44 -23.16 7.77 43.77
C GLY A 44 -23.35 6.85 44.97
N GLU A 45 -24.51 6.18 45.05
CA GLU A 45 -24.80 5.20 46.12
C GLU A 45 -23.85 4.01 46.07
N TYR A 46 -23.63 3.44 44.88
CA TYR A 46 -22.66 2.36 44.70
C TYR A 46 -21.24 2.78 45.11
N LEU A 47 -20.78 3.95 44.66
CA LEU A 47 -19.43 4.42 45.00
C LEU A 47 -19.28 4.72 46.51
N ALA A 48 -20.36 5.09 47.18
CA ALA A 48 -20.36 5.32 48.62
C ALA A 48 -20.34 4.01 49.43
N SER A 49 -20.86 2.91 48.89
CA SER A 49 -20.85 1.60 49.55
C SER A 49 -19.51 0.86 49.44
N LEU A 50 -18.62 1.29 48.53
CA LEU A 50 -17.31 0.68 48.37
C LEU A 50 -16.36 0.98 49.54
N ASP A 51 -15.65 -0.07 49.96
CA ASP A 51 -14.52 0.04 50.90
C ASP A 51 -13.40 0.90 50.28
N LYS A 52 -13.13 2.05 50.89
CA LYS A 52 -12.19 3.07 50.40
C LYS A 52 -10.73 2.65 50.51
N ASP A 53 -10.42 1.68 51.39
CA ASP A 53 -9.05 1.18 51.57
C ASP A 53 -8.70 0.15 50.48
N LYS A 54 -9.73 -0.53 49.94
CA LYS A 54 -9.58 -1.50 48.85
C LYS A 54 -9.84 -0.92 47.47
N ASN A 55 -10.72 0.09 47.37
CA ASN A 55 -11.19 0.61 46.10
C ASN A 55 -11.01 2.13 46.01
N ARG A 56 -10.19 2.54 45.04
CA ARG A 56 -10.08 3.96 44.71
C ARG A 56 -11.27 4.42 43.88
N ILE A 57 -12.12 5.27 44.45
CA ILE A 57 -13.28 5.89 43.76
C ILE A 57 -12.84 6.57 42.44
N ARG A 58 -11.68 7.25 42.47
CA ARG A 58 -11.04 7.80 41.26
C ARG A 58 -10.29 6.69 40.51
N GLY A 59 -11.03 5.89 39.76
CA GLY A 59 -10.49 4.79 38.95
C GLY A 59 -11.52 4.18 37.98
N PHE A 60 -12.81 4.39 38.23
CA PHE A 60 -13.88 3.86 37.39
C PHE A 60 -14.09 4.66 36.10
N TYR A 61 -14.28 3.94 34.99
CA TYR A 61 -14.85 4.51 33.77
C TYR A 61 -16.37 4.51 33.88
N THR A 62 -16.97 5.71 33.82
CA THR A 62 -18.41 5.93 34.02
C THR A 62 -19.09 6.39 32.73
N SER A 63 -20.34 5.99 32.50
CA SER A 63 -21.13 6.45 31.35
C SER A 63 -21.88 7.75 31.67
N ARG A 64 -22.18 8.54 30.64
CA ARG A 64 -23.03 9.74 30.75
C ARG A 64 -24.41 9.40 31.33
N LYS A 65 -24.98 8.28 30.89
CA LYS A 65 -26.32 7.81 31.30
C LYS A 65 -26.44 7.57 32.81
N MET A 66 -25.39 7.04 33.46
CA MET A 66 -25.39 6.87 34.92
C MET A 66 -25.62 8.19 35.65
N TYR A 67 -24.92 9.25 35.24
CA TYR A 67 -25.05 10.56 35.85
C TYR A 67 -26.36 11.26 35.48
N GLU A 68 -26.86 11.09 34.25
CA GLU A 68 -28.18 11.62 33.86
C GLU A 68 -29.28 10.96 34.69
N TYR A 69 -29.23 9.64 34.86
CA TYR A 69 -30.18 8.90 35.70
C TYR A 69 -30.14 9.34 37.16
N GLU A 70 -28.94 9.44 37.74
CA GLU A 70 -28.76 9.92 39.12
C GLU A 70 -29.21 11.38 39.29
N PHE A 71 -28.92 12.25 38.33
CA PHE A 71 -29.39 13.63 38.31
C PHE A 71 -30.91 13.70 38.33
N GLU A 72 -31.58 12.92 37.48
CA GLU A 72 -33.05 12.88 37.42
C GLU A 72 -33.66 12.43 38.75
N LEU A 73 -33.12 11.37 39.37
CA LEU A 73 -33.59 10.89 40.67
C LEU A 73 -33.40 11.92 41.79
N ILE A 74 -32.22 12.52 41.87
CA ILE A 74 -31.93 13.56 42.88
C ILE A 74 -32.84 14.77 42.65
N TRP A 75 -32.98 15.24 41.41
CA TRP A 75 -33.81 16.39 41.08
C TRP A 75 -35.27 16.16 41.47
N ASN A 76 -35.84 15.04 41.03
CA ASN A 76 -37.23 14.72 41.29
C ASN A 76 -37.48 14.60 42.80
N LYS A 77 -36.55 14.03 43.56
CA LYS A 77 -36.73 13.91 45.01
C LYS A 77 -36.55 15.22 45.77
N GLN A 78 -35.59 16.05 45.36
CA GLN A 78 -35.36 17.35 46.01
C GLN A 78 -36.44 18.37 45.67
N ALA A 79 -37.07 18.27 44.49
CA ALA A 79 -38.16 19.14 44.07
C ALA A 79 -39.39 19.05 44.99
N ASP A 80 -39.62 17.91 45.64
CA ASP A 80 -40.66 17.74 46.68
C ASP A 80 -40.48 18.74 47.84
N TYR A 81 -39.23 19.05 48.20
CA TYR A 81 -38.89 19.89 49.35
C TYR A 81 -38.65 21.36 48.98
N TYR A 82 -38.25 21.63 47.74
CA TYR A 82 -37.89 22.97 47.25
C TYR A 82 -38.56 23.32 45.90
N PRO A 83 -39.90 23.23 45.79
CA PRO A 83 -40.60 23.36 44.51
C PRO A 83 -40.48 24.77 43.89
N GLU A 84 -40.34 25.80 44.71
CA GLU A 84 -40.20 27.19 44.24
C GLU A 84 -38.82 27.48 43.62
N ILE A 85 -37.80 26.71 44.02
CA ILE A 85 -36.42 26.87 43.53
C ILE A 85 -36.17 25.89 42.37
N LEU A 86 -36.53 24.61 42.54
CA LEU A 86 -36.24 23.52 41.60
C LEU A 86 -37.27 23.43 40.47
N THR A 87 -37.45 24.55 39.77
CA THR A 87 -38.37 24.66 38.64
C THR A 87 -37.91 23.86 37.42
N ASN A 88 -38.84 23.52 36.52
CA ASN A 88 -38.53 22.84 35.26
C ASN A 88 -37.57 23.63 34.36
N GLU A 89 -37.62 24.96 34.43
CA GLU A 89 -36.71 25.83 33.68
C GLU A 89 -35.29 25.73 34.23
N LEU A 90 -35.12 25.80 35.56
CA LEU A 90 -33.82 25.61 36.18
C LEU A 90 -33.26 24.20 35.94
N LYS A 91 -34.12 23.17 35.95
CA LYS A 91 -33.74 21.79 35.61
C LYS A 91 -33.06 21.71 34.24
N LYS A 92 -33.68 22.32 33.21
CA LYS A 92 -33.14 22.35 31.85
C LYS A 92 -31.80 23.08 31.80
N GLN A 93 -31.68 24.21 32.48
CA GLN A 93 -30.45 25.00 32.50
C GLN A 93 -29.28 24.25 33.17
N ILE A 94 -29.54 23.60 34.31
CA ILE A 94 -28.53 22.80 35.02
C ILE A 94 -28.19 21.54 34.24
N HIS A 95 -29.18 20.82 33.73
CA HIS A 95 -28.96 19.63 32.89
C HIS A 95 -28.11 19.98 31.67
N HIS A 96 -28.43 21.09 30.98
CA HIS A 96 -27.62 21.59 29.88
C HIS A 96 -26.19 21.92 30.32
N SER A 97 -26.03 22.66 31.42
CA SER A 97 -24.71 23.06 31.93
C SER A 97 -23.82 21.86 32.27
N ILE A 98 -24.39 20.79 32.82
CA ILE A 98 -23.66 19.57 33.17
C ILE A 98 -23.39 18.74 31.91
N PHE A 99 -24.42 18.45 31.11
CA PHE A 99 -24.36 17.38 30.12
C PHE A 99 -24.13 17.85 28.68
N TYR A 100 -24.23 19.16 28.38
CA TYR A 100 -23.98 19.67 27.05
C TYR A 100 -22.55 19.39 26.58
N GLN A 101 -22.44 18.83 25.38
CA GLN A 101 -21.20 18.61 24.67
C GLN A 101 -21.34 19.21 23.28
N ARG A 102 -20.36 20.02 22.87
CA ARG A 102 -20.34 20.59 21.52
C ARG A 102 -20.33 19.44 20.49
N PRO A 103 -21.18 19.50 19.45
CA PRO A 103 -21.15 18.49 18.39
C PRO A 103 -19.79 18.51 17.69
N LEU A 104 -19.37 17.35 17.17
CA LEU A 104 -18.17 17.27 16.36
C LEU A 104 -18.32 18.16 15.12
N LYS A 105 -17.31 18.99 14.84
CA LYS A 105 -17.29 19.81 13.62
C LYS A 105 -17.24 18.91 12.39
N SER A 106 -18.01 19.28 11.36
CA SER A 106 -17.93 18.63 10.05
C SER A 106 -16.50 18.69 9.53
N GLN A 107 -15.99 17.52 9.13
CA GLN A 107 -14.66 17.38 8.50
C GLN A 107 -14.76 17.35 6.96
N SER A 108 -15.83 17.91 6.39
CA SER A 108 -16.06 17.90 4.93
C SER A 108 -14.94 18.56 4.13
N HIS A 109 -14.26 19.56 4.70
CA HIS A 109 -13.12 20.24 4.09
C HIS A 109 -11.89 19.33 3.94
N LEU A 110 -11.78 18.25 4.73
CA LEU A 110 -10.68 17.28 4.63
C LEU A 110 -10.88 16.25 3.50
N ILE A 111 -12.07 16.21 2.90
CA ILE A 111 -12.38 15.33 1.77
C ILE A 111 -11.54 15.77 0.57
N GLY A 112 -10.78 14.82 0.03
CA GLY A 112 -9.96 15.06 -1.16
C GLY A 112 -10.80 15.41 -2.39
N GLU A 113 -10.16 16.04 -3.36
CA GLU A 113 -10.80 16.40 -4.63
C GLU A 113 -10.73 15.26 -5.64
N CYS A 114 -11.65 15.30 -6.59
CA CYS A 114 -11.68 14.37 -7.70
C CYS A 114 -10.56 14.69 -8.68
N GLU A 115 -9.83 13.66 -9.11
CA GLU A 115 -8.72 13.81 -10.04
C GLU A 115 -9.15 14.10 -11.48
N LEU A 116 -10.41 13.85 -11.83
CA LEU A 116 -10.96 14.02 -13.18
C LEU A 116 -11.85 15.26 -13.31
N GLU A 117 -12.44 15.72 -12.20
CA GLU A 117 -13.37 16.85 -12.16
C GLU A 117 -12.88 17.83 -11.07
N PRO A 118 -11.95 18.74 -11.41
CA PRO A 118 -11.45 19.76 -10.48
C PRO A 118 -12.59 20.56 -9.83
N GLY A 119 -12.44 20.91 -8.56
CA GLY A 119 -13.48 21.61 -7.79
C GLY A 119 -14.60 20.69 -7.25
N HIS A 120 -14.69 19.43 -7.69
CA HIS A 120 -15.63 18.46 -7.12
C HIS A 120 -14.95 17.56 -6.08
N LYS A 121 -15.61 17.38 -4.93
CA LYS A 121 -15.15 16.46 -3.88
C LYS A 121 -15.36 14.99 -4.27
N ARG A 122 -14.49 14.13 -3.74
CA ARG A 122 -14.57 12.66 -3.88
C ARG A 122 -15.92 12.13 -3.37
N ALA A 123 -16.45 11.11 -4.06
CA ALA A 123 -17.73 10.51 -3.71
C ALA A 123 -17.60 9.60 -2.46
N PRO A 124 -18.54 9.69 -1.51
CA PRO A 124 -18.62 8.74 -0.40
C PRO A 124 -18.79 7.31 -0.91
N ILE A 125 -18.05 6.37 -0.32
CA ILE A 125 -18.05 4.98 -0.78
C ILE A 125 -19.40 4.29 -0.58
N CYS A 126 -20.20 4.71 0.40
CA CYS A 126 -21.51 4.13 0.70
C CYS A 126 -22.58 4.38 -0.38
N LEU A 127 -22.36 5.29 -1.33
CA LEU A 127 -23.34 5.56 -2.38
C LEU A 127 -23.48 4.38 -3.33
N LEU A 128 -24.70 4.14 -3.82
CA LEU A 128 -24.99 3.03 -4.74
C LEU A 128 -24.12 3.11 -5.99
N ILE A 129 -24.04 4.29 -6.61
CA ILE A 129 -23.18 4.54 -7.77
C ILE A 129 -21.70 4.27 -7.47
N SER A 130 -21.22 4.52 -6.24
CA SER A 130 -19.83 4.29 -5.84
C SER A 130 -19.53 2.82 -5.57
N GLN A 131 -20.45 2.10 -4.92
CA GLN A 131 -20.38 0.65 -4.73
C GLN A 131 -20.37 -0.06 -6.09
N ARG A 132 -21.28 0.33 -6.99
CA ARG A 132 -21.37 -0.18 -8.37
C ARG A 132 -20.12 0.07 -9.18
N PHE A 133 -19.63 1.31 -9.19
CA PHE A 133 -18.37 1.65 -9.84
C PHE A 133 -17.19 0.82 -9.31
N ARG A 134 -17.13 0.56 -8.00
CA ARG A 134 -16.07 -0.27 -7.40
C ARG A 134 -16.15 -1.71 -7.86
N TYR A 135 -17.31 -2.37 -7.75
CA TYR A 135 -17.37 -3.79 -8.11
C TYR A 135 -17.27 -4.00 -9.62
N LEU A 136 -17.75 -3.07 -10.47
CA LEU A 136 -17.63 -3.20 -11.92
C LEU A 136 -16.17 -3.17 -12.38
N GLN A 137 -15.32 -2.35 -11.78
CA GLN A 137 -13.87 -2.42 -12.02
C GLN A 137 -13.32 -3.80 -11.67
N THR A 138 -13.73 -4.36 -10.53
CA THR A 138 -13.31 -5.70 -10.11
C THR A 138 -13.75 -6.77 -11.11
N VAL A 139 -15.00 -6.70 -11.59
CA VAL A 139 -15.52 -7.65 -12.59
C VAL A 139 -14.79 -7.52 -13.92
N ASN A 140 -14.59 -6.29 -14.42
CA ASN A 140 -13.92 -6.05 -15.70
C ASN A 140 -12.44 -6.45 -15.68
N ASN A 141 -11.80 -6.46 -14.50
CA ASN A 141 -10.42 -6.91 -14.30
C ASN A 141 -10.31 -8.40 -13.92
N MET A 142 -11.45 -9.07 -13.71
CA MET A 142 -11.46 -10.49 -13.33
C MET A 142 -11.13 -11.35 -14.56
N ARG A 143 -10.28 -12.33 -14.35
CA ARG A 143 -9.87 -13.31 -15.36
C ARG A 143 -9.90 -14.71 -14.77
N VAL A 144 -10.25 -15.68 -15.60
CA VAL A 144 -10.30 -17.09 -15.22
C VAL A 144 -8.94 -17.73 -15.52
N LEU A 145 -8.37 -18.33 -14.49
CA LEU A 145 -7.09 -19.03 -14.52
C LEU A 145 -7.33 -20.52 -14.70
N GLU A 146 -7.11 -20.99 -15.92
CA GLU A 146 -7.25 -22.38 -16.34
C GLU A 146 -5.90 -23.12 -16.22
N ASP A 147 -5.93 -24.44 -16.36
CA ASP A 147 -4.74 -25.31 -16.24
C ASP A 147 -3.93 -25.03 -14.96
N ASN A 148 -4.55 -24.99 -13.78
CA ASN A 148 -3.89 -24.65 -12.50
C ASN A 148 -3.20 -23.27 -12.44
N GLY A 149 -3.54 -22.34 -13.34
CA GLY A 149 -2.94 -21.00 -13.39
C GLY A 149 -2.03 -20.71 -14.57
N PHE A 150 -1.95 -21.61 -15.54
CA PHE A 150 -1.05 -21.50 -16.69
C PHE A 150 -1.70 -20.91 -17.95
N LYS A 151 -3.03 -20.84 -18.00
CA LYS A 151 -3.76 -20.09 -19.04
C LYS A 151 -4.71 -19.10 -18.40
N GLU A 152 -4.85 -17.94 -19.01
CA GLU A 152 -5.74 -16.87 -18.56
C GLU A 152 -6.74 -16.56 -19.67
N ARG A 153 -8.04 -16.47 -19.33
CA ARG A 153 -9.09 -16.03 -20.24
C ARG A 153 -9.98 -14.96 -19.61
N GLU A 154 -10.64 -14.19 -20.46
CA GLU A 154 -11.66 -13.21 -20.05
C GLU A 154 -12.97 -13.90 -19.63
N LEU A 155 -13.78 -13.16 -18.87
CA LEU A 155 -15.15 -13.57 -18.57
C LEU A 155 -16.03 -13.39 -19.80
N THR A 156 -16.86 -14.38 -20.10
CA THR A 156 -17.91 -14.23 -21.11
C THR A 156 -18.99 -13.24 -20.64
N GLY A 157 -19.79 -12.69 -21.57
CA GLY A 157 -20.87 -11.76 -21.23
C GLY A 157 -21.86 -12.34 -20.20
N ALA A 158 -22.24 -13.61 -20.36
CA ALA A 158 -23.15 -14.30 -19.44
C ALA A 158 -22.53 -14.56 -18.05
N GLU A 159 -21.25 -14.92 -17.99
CA GLU A 159 -20.52 -15.04 -16.72
C GLU A 159 -20.45 -13.69 -16.00
N ARG A 160 -20.14 -12.63 -16.76
CA ARG A 160 -20.05 -11.26 -16.26
C ARG A 160 -21.37 -10.77 -15.65
N GLU A 161 -22.48 -10.94 -16.34
CA GLU A 161 -23.81 -10.53 -15.83
C GLU A 161 -24.19 -11.27 -14.55
N LYS A 162 -23.92 -12.58 -14.46
CA LYS A 162 -24.15 -13.36 -13.23
C LYS A 162 -23.39 -12.79 -12.05
N ILE A 163 -22.11 -12.47 -12.23
CA ILE A 163 -21.28 -11.90 -11.16
C ILE A 163 -21.80 -10.53 -10.74
N ILE A 164 -22.15 -9.67 -11.70
CA ILE A 164 -22.72 -8.34 -11.43
C ILE A 164 -23.98 -8.47 -10.57
N ASN A 165 -24.90 -9.36 -10.95
CA ASN A 165 -26.13 -9.59 -10.19
C ASN A 165 -25.85 -10.08 -8.76
N ILE A 166 -24.88 -10.97 -8.56
CA ILE A 166 -24.52 -11.44 -7.22
C ILE A 166 -23.91 -10.30 -6.39
N LEU A 167 -22.99 -9.52 -6.98
CA LEU A 167 -22.30 -8.43 -6.30
C LEU A 167 -23.22 -7.24 -6.02
N GLU A 168 -24.29 -7.04 -6.77
CA GLU A 168 -25.26 -5.96 -6.51
C GLU A 168 -26.04 -6.19 -5.21
N TYR A 169 -26.27 -7.44 -4.79
CA TYR A 169 -27.09 -7.76 -3.62
C TYR A 169 -26.32 -8.35 -2.43
N LYS A 170 -25.03 -8.67 -2.61
CA LYS A 170 -24.16 -9.19 -1.54
C LYS A 170 -22.98 -8.26 -1.30
N GLY A 171 -22.77 -7.85 -0.05
CA GLY A 171 -21.68 -6.94 0.30
C GLY A 171 -20.30 -7.60 0.20
N LYS A 172 -20.24 -8.91 0.42
CA LYS A 172 -19.04 -9.73 0.30
C LYS A 172 -19.38 -11.07 -0.34
N VAL A 173 -18.53 -11.52 -1.24
CA VAL A 173 -18.71 -12.79 -1.94
C VAL A 173 -17.38 -13.52 -1.99
N THR A 174 -17.36 -14.76 -1.51
CA THR A 174 -16.14 -15.59 -1.59
C THR A 174 -15.86 -15.99 -3.02
N PHE A 175 -14.59 -16.10 -3.39
CA PHE A 175 -14.23 -16.59 -4.73
C PHE A 175 -14.71 -18.03 -4.95
N ALA A 176 -14.82 -18.83 -3.89
CA ALA A 176 -15.42 -20.16 -3.96
C ALA A 176 -16.89 -20.12 -4.39
N THR A 177 -17.67 -19.17 -3.87
CA THR A 177 -19.05 -18.95 -4.31
C THR A 177 -19.08 -18.53 -5.78
N ILE A 178 -18.22 -17.60 -6.20
CA ILE A 178 -18.15 -17.16 -7.61
C ILE A 178 -17.87 -18.34 -8.54
N ARG A 179 -16.86 -19.17 -8.23
CA ARG A 179 -16.55 -20.36 -9.05
C ARG A 179 -17.73 -21.32 -9.15
N LYS A 180 -18.46 -21.52 -8.06
CA LYS A 180 -19.67 -22.38 -8.03
C LYS A 180 -20.76 -21.83 -8.94
N GLU A 181 -21.06 -20.53 -8.85
CA GLU A 181 -22.09 -19.86 -9.67
C GLU A 181 -21.74 -19.82 -11.15
N LEU A 182 -20.46 -19.68 -11.47
CA LEU A 182 -19.94 -19.73 -12.83
C LEU A 182 -19.82 -21.17 -13.37
N LYS A 183 -20.02 -22.19 -12.53
CA LYS A 183 -19.85 -23.62 -12.88
C LYS A 183 -18.45 -23.92 -13.45
N LEU A 184 -17.41 -23.29 -12.89
CA LEU A 184 -16.04 -23.49 -13.36
C LEU A 184 -15.50 -24.88 -12.96
N PRO A 185 -14.61 -25.50 -13.76
CA PRO A 185 -14.00 -26.77 -13.44
C PRO A 185 -13.27 -26.77 -12.09
N LYS A 186 -13.15 -27.95 -11.46
CA LYS A 186 -12.37 -28.13 -10.23
C LYS A 186 -10.89 -27.82 -10.52
N GLY A 187 -10.27 -26.97 -9.72
CA GLY A 187 -8.88 -26.54 -9.88
C GLY A 187 -8.71 -25.17 -10.56
N THR A 188 -9.74 -24.67 -11.24
CA THR A 188 -9.76 -23.31 -11.81
C THR A 188 -9.71 -22.27 -10.69
N LYS A 189 -8.92 -21.21 -10.90
CA LYS A 189 -8.81 -20.06 -9.99
C LYS A 189 -9.18 -18.77 -10.71
N LEU A 190 -9.38 -17.69 -9.98
CA LEU A 190 -9.50 -16.35 -10.55
C LEU A 190 -8.20 -15.58 -10.31
N ASN A 191 -7.81 -14.69 -11.22
CA ASN A 191 -6.60 -13.87 -11.07
C ASN A 191 -6.61 -13.02 -9.78
N LEU A 192 -7.79 -12.59 -9.35
CA LEU A 192 -8.01 -11.84 -8.11
C LEU A 192 -7.85 -12.67 -6.83
N GLU A 193 -7.72 -14.00 -6.94
CA GLU A 193 -7.35 -14.89 -5.83
C GLU A 193 -5.83 -14.92 -5.58
N ALA A 194 -5.03 -14.21 -6.39
CA ALA A 194 -3.59 -14.15 -6.19
C ALA A 194 -3.25 -13.45 -4.85
N GLY A 195 -2.79 -14.25 -3.87
CA GLY A 195 -2.43 -13.81 -2.51
C GLY A 195 -3.30 -14.50 -1.44
N ASP A 196 -3.50 -13.83 -0.30
CA ASP A 196 -4.34 -14.31 0.81
C ASP A 196 -5.82 -13.85 0.70
N ALA A 197 -6.23 -13.28 -0.43
CA ALA A 197 -7.58 -12.77 -0.64
C ALA A 197 -8.59 -13.92 -0.87
N LYS A 198 -9.54 -14.09 0.05
CA LYS A 198 -10.58 -15.14 -0.01
C LYS A 198 -11.92 -14.67 -0.58
N GLU A 199 -12.12 -13.36 -0.65
CA GLU A 199 -13.41 -12.74 -1.00
C GLU A 199 -13.21 -11.44 -1.79
N THR A 200 -14.25 -11.10 -2.55
CA THR A 200 -14.40 -9.80 -3.22
C THR A 200 -15.54 -9.00 -2.59
N ARG A 201 -15.49 -7.68 -2.76
CA ARG A 201 -16.50 -6.75 -2.24
C ARG A 201 -17.55 -6.45 -3.31
N GLY A 202 -18.81 -6.64 -2.96
CA GLY A 202 -19.95 -6.18 -3.73
C GLY A 202 -20.54 -4.90 -3.13
N ASN A 203 -21.85 -4.75 -3.29
CA ASN A 203 -22.63 -3.61 -2.86
C ASN A 203 -23.21 -3.84 -1.46
N SER A 204 -22.37 -3.53 -0.47
CA SER A 204 -22.73 -3.66 0.95
C SER A 204 -23.86 -2.71 1.37
N THR A 205 -24.07 -1.62 0.62
CA THR A 205 -25.18 -0.70 0.87
C THR A 205 -26.49 -1.34 0.45
N THR A 206 -26.59 -1.86 -0.78
CA THR A 206 -27.79 -2.56 -1.26
C THR A 206 -28.14 -3.76 -0.36
N GLU A 207 -27.15 -4.58 0.03
CA GLU A 207 -27.37 -5.71 0.96
C GLU A 207 -28.07 -5.27 2.25
N LYS A 208 -27.58 -4.19 2.87
CA LYS A 208 -28.15 -3.63 4.09
C LYS A 208 -29.53 -3.01 3.86
N MET A 209 -29.73 -2.32 2.75
CA MET A 209 -31.04 -1.74 2.42
C MET A 209 -32.08 -2.84 2.17
N VAL A 210 -31.72 -3.91 1.47
CA VAL A 210 -32.60 -5.06 1.26
C VAL A 210 -32.96 -5.75 2.58
N ALA A 211 -32.04 -5.82 3.55
CA ALA A 211 -32.37 -6.34 4.89
C ALA A 211 -33.38 -5.47 5.67
N ILE A 212 -33.47 -4.17 5.35
CA ILE A 212 -34.40 -3.22 5.98
C ILE A 212 -35.75 -3.17 5.26
N PHE A 213 -35.74 -2.95 3.94
CA PHE A 213 -36.93 -2.73 3.11
C PHE A 213 -37.50 -4.03 2.52
N GLY A 214 -36.73 -5.12 2.51
CA GLY A 214 -37.06 -6.31 1.74
C GLY A 214 -36.73 -6.17 0.26
N LEU A 215 -36.53 -7.32 -0.42
CA LEU A 215 -36.06 -7.36 -1.79
C LEU A 215 -37.08 -6.77 -2.79
N ASP A 216 -38.36 -7.11 -2.61
CA ASP A 216 -39.42 -6.71 -3.54
C ASP A 216 -39.67 -5.21 -3.48
N GLN A 217 -39.78 -4.66 -2.27
CA GLN A 217 -39.94 -3.21 -2.07
C GLN A 217 -38.71 -2.45 -2.59
N TRP A 218 -37.50 -2.95 -2.32
CA TRP A 218 -36.27 -2.30 -2.79
C TRP A 218 -36.17 -2.27 -4.32
N LYS A 219 -36.56 -3.36 -5.00
CA LYS A 219 -36.60 -3.42 -6.47
C LYS A 219 -37.70 -2.56 -7.07
N ALA A 220 -38.82 -2.39 -6.37
CA ALA A 220 -39.91 -1.52 -6.81
C ALA A 220 -39.52 -0.03 -6.79
N PHE A 221 -38.54 0.37 -5.96
CA PHE A 221 -38.04 1.75 -5.94
C PHE A 221 -37.23 2.09 -7.21
N SER A 222 -37.51 3.27 -7.77
CA SER A 222 -36.68 3.83 -8.83
C SER A 222 -35.26 4.13 -8.35
N ASP A 223 -34.30 4.22 -9.27
CA ASP A 223 -32.91 4.57 -8.92
C ASP A 223 -32.82 5.89 -8.15
N ILE A 224 -33.65 6.88 -8.53
CA ILE A 224 -33.74 8.18 -7.87
C ILE A 224 -34.22 8.03 -6.42
N GLN A 225 -35.22 7.18 -6.17
CA GLN A 225 -35.71 6.93 -4.82
C GLN A 225 -34.66 6.23 -3.97
N ARG A 226 -33.98 5.21 -4.52
CA ARG A 226 -32.91 4.48 -3.83
C ARG A 226 -31.75 5.40 -3.47
N ASP A 227 -31.30 6.25 -4.38
CA ASP A 227 -30.25 7.23 -4.11
C ASP A 227 -30.67 8.24 -3.04
N LYS A 228 -31.93 8.72 -3.09
CA LYS A 228 -32.46 9.65 -2.09
C LYS A 228 -32.47 9.04 -0.68
N ILE A 229 -32.83 7.77 -0.54
CA ILE A 229 -32.77 7.05 0.74
C ILE A 229 -31.35 7.10 1.33
N ILE A 230 -30.32 6.84 0.51
CA ILE A 230 -28.92 6.85 0.97
C ILE A 230 -28.45 8.26 1.32
N GLU A 231 -28.81 9.27 0.52
CA GLU A 231 -28.44 10.67 0.80
C GLU A 231 -29.10 11.20 2.08
N GLU A 232 -30.37 10.86 2.33
CA GLU A 232 -31.06 11.23 3.57
C GLU A 232 -30.45 10.53 4.79
N TRP A 233 -30.17 9.23 4.69
CA TRP A 233 -29.45 8.49 5.74
C TRP A 233 -28.10 9.16 6.06
N ARG A 234 -27.38 9.63 5.03
CA ARG A 234 -26.06 10.25 5.19
C ARG A 234 -26.12 11.66 5.77
N SER A 235 -27.12 12.45 5.38
CA SER A 235 -27.25 13.86 5.75
C SER A 235 -27.86 14.06 7.14
N ILE A 236 -28.75 13.16 7.58
CA ILE A 236 -29.43 13.27 8.87
C ILE A 236 -28.56 12.63 9.96
N VAL A 237 -28.15 13.46 10.92
CA VAL A 237 -27.26 13.03 12.02
C VAL A 237 -28.05 12.47 13.21
N LYS A 238 -29.28 12.96 13.45
CA LYS A 238 -30.12 12.56 14.58
C LYS A 238 -30.98 11.35 14.24
N ASP A 239 -30.81 10.26 14.99
CA ASP A 239 -31.52 8.99 14.78
C ASP A 239 -33.04 9.18 14.85
N ASP A 240 -33.56 9.93 15.83
CA ASP A 240 -35.01 10.19 15.98
C ASP A 240 -35.61 10.92 14.77
N THR A 241 -34.85 11.80 14.14
CA THR A 241 -35.29 12.49 12.92
C THR A 241 -35.32 11.53 11.75
N LEU A 242 -34.31 10.67 11.64
CA LEU A 242 -34.20 9.68 10.56
C LEU A 242 -35.28 8.60 10.69
N LYS A 243 -35.51 8.09 11.90
CA LYS A 243 -36.58 7.13 12.23
C LYS A 243 -37.95 7.67 11.82
N ARG A 244 -38.32 8.88 12.26
CA ARG A 244 -39.61 9.51 11.91
C ARG A 244 -39.79 9.68 10.40
N ARG A 245 -38.74 10.09 9.68
CA ARG A 245 -38.80 10.20 8.21
C ARG A 245 -38.96 8.84 7.55
N ALA A 246 -38.28 7.81 8.02
CA ALA A 246 -38.33 6.49 7.42
C ALA A 246 -39.72 5.85 7.52
N ILE A 247 -40.40 6.04 8.65
CA ILE A 247 -41.81 5.63 8.82
C ILE A 247 -42.70 6.43 7.87
N LYS A 248 -42.58 7.76 7.87
CA LYS A 248 -43.50 8.65 7.13
C LYS A 248 -43.35 8.55 5.60
N LEU A 249 -42.13 8.45 5.09
CA LEU A 249 -41.86 8.53 3.65
C LEU A 249 -41.74 7.17 2.97
N TRP A 250 -41.26 6.16 3.69
CA TRP A 250 -40.97 4.84 3.11
C TRP A 250 -41.78 3.71 3.74
N GLY A 251 -42.70 4.02 4.66
CA GLY A 251 -43.63 3.05 5.23
C GLY A 251 -42.96 1.98 6.09
N LEU A 252 -41.76 2.24 6.63
CA LEU A 252 -41.10 1.28 7.51
C LEU A 252 -41.88 1.11 8.83
N SER A 253 -41.90 -0.12 9.35
CA SER A 253 -42.34 -0.39 10.71
C SER A 253 -41.44 0.32 11.73
N GLU A 254 -41.93 0.49 12.95
CA GLU A 254 -41.16 1.16 14.01
C GLU A 254 -39.83 0.45 14.31
N GLU A 255 -39.84 -0.89 14.29
CA GLU A 255 -38.65 -1.72 14.47
C GLU A 255 -37.65 -1.50 13.33
N LYS A 256 -38.09 -1.59 12.07
CA LYS A 256 -37.22 -1.41 10.90
C LYS A 256 -36.72 0.02 10.74
N ALA A 257 -37.52 1.02 11.11
CA ALA A 257 -37.09 2.41 11.14
C ALA A 257 -36.02 2.66 12.21
N THR A 258 -36.11 1.97 13.36
CA THR A 258 -35.07 2.00 14.39
C THR A 258 -33.79 1.35 13.87
N GLU A 259 -33.89 0.17 13.26
CA GLU A 259 -32.76 -0.53 12.64
C GLU A 259 -32.08 0.31 11.54
N PHE A 260 -32.87 0.96 10.68
CA PHE A 260 -32.38 1.87 9.64
C PHE A 260 -31.64 3.08 10.21
N SER A 261 -32.17 3.69 11.27
CA SER A 261 -31.56 4.87 11.90
C SER A 261 -30.20 4.56 12.53
N GLN A 262 -30.02 3.34 13.03
CA GLN A 262 -28.79 2.87 13.69
C GLN A 262 -27.84 2.11 12.74
N LEU A 263 -28.24 1.95 11.48
CA LEU A 263 -27.46 1.26 10.47
C LEU A 263 -26.10 1.91 10.30
N ASN A 264 -25.05 1.12 10.06
CA ASN A 264 -23.74 1.62 9.64
C ASN A 264 -23.48 1.26 8.19
N LEU A 265 -23.30 2.23 7.32
CA LEU A 265 -22.79 1.99 5.96
C LEU A 265 -21.27 2.08 5.92
N GLU A 266 -20.68 1.61 4.81
CA GLU A 266 -19.23 1.62 4.61
C GLU A 266 -18.71 3.07 4.64
N GLU A 267 -17.72 3.34 5.51
CA GLU A 267 -17.09 4.64 5.62
C GLU A 267 -15.96 4.81 4.61
N GLY A 268 -15.72 6.05 4.18
CA GLY A 268 -14.65 6.42 3.28
C GLY A 268 -15.13 7.04 1.97
N TYR A 269 -14.19 7.24 1.07
CA TYR A 269 -14.40 7.94 -0.20
C TYR A 269 -13.62 7.23 -1.30
N ILE A 270 -14.19 7.23 -2.51
CA ILE A 270 -13.50 6.74 -3.70
C ILE A 270 -12.69 7.87 -4.37
N GLY A 271 -11.71 7.54 -5.21
CA GLY A 271 -10.81 8.53 -5.84
C GLY A 271 -11.50 9.56 -6.76
N PHE A 272 -12.77 9.35 -7.10
CA PHE A 272 -13.53 10.13 -8.08
C PHE A 272 -14.79 10.76 -7.48
N SER A 273 -15.26 11.88 -8.05
CA SER A 273 -16.54 12.51 -7.69
C SER A 273 -17.71 11.73 -8.28
N LYS A 274 -18.93 11.98 -7.78
CA LYS A 274 -20.13 11.35 -8.36
C LYS A 274 -20.28 11.68 -9.86
N LYS A 275 -19.95 12.91 -10.23
CA LYS A 275 -19.99 13.40 -11.62
C LYS A 275 -19.03 12.62 -12.51
N ALA A 276 -17.80 12.43 -12.06
CA ALA A 276 -16.81 11.64 -12.81
C ALA A 276 -17.24 10.18 -12.93
N ILE A 277 -17.73 9.59 -11.83
CA ILE A 277 -18.23 8.21 -11.82
C ILE A 277 -19.40 8.05 -12.80
N ALA A 278 -20.35 8.98 -12.82
CA ALA A 278 -21.49 8.94 -13.72
C ALA A 278 -21.08 8.98 -15.20
N LYS A 279 -20.05 9.76 -15.57
CA LYS A 279 -19.50 9.77 -16.94
C LYS A 279 -18.80 8.47 -17.31
N LEU A 280 -18.09 7.84 -16.36
CA LEU A 280 -17.34 6.60 -16.60
C LEU A 280 -18.21 5.34 -16.57
N MET A 281 -19.36 5.38 -15.89
CA MET A 281 -20.21 4.20 -15.67
C MET A 281 -20.63 3.50 -16.97
N PRO A 282 -21.09 4.21 -18.04
CA PRO A 282 -21.53 3.54 -19.27
C PRO A 282 -20.43 2.69 -19.94
N PHE A 283 -19.16 3.09 -19.80
CA PHE A 283 -18.02 2.32 -20.33
C PHE A 283 -17.76 1.08 -19.47
N LEU A 284 -17.75 1.23 -18.15
CA LEU A 284 -17.56 0.12 -17.22
C LEU A 284 -18.66 -0.92 -17.35
N GLU A 285 -19.90 -0.51 -17.59
CA GLU A 285 -21.05 -1.39 -17.82
C GLU A 285 -20.89 -2.23 -19.10
N LYS A 286 -20.19 -1.72 -20.11
CA LYS A 286 -19.83 -2.45 -21.34
C LYS A 286 -18.62 -3.37 -21.21
N GLY A 287 -17.99 -3.43 -20.03
CA GLY A 287 -16.79 -4.24 -19.80
C GLY A 287 -15.46 -3.53 -20.09
N ILE A 288 -15.50 -2.25 -20.47
CA ILE A 288 -14.30 -1.47 -20.79
C ILE A 288 -13.51 -1.21 -19.50
N SER A 289 -12.17 -1.25 -19.59
CA SER A 289 -11.28 -0.97 -18.46
C SER A 289 -11.42 0.49 -17.99
N LEU A 290 -11.18 0.75 -16.70
CA LEU A 290 -11.23 2.12 -16.16
C LEU A 290 -10.25 3.05 -16.89
N GLN A 291 -9.05 2.58 -17.21
CA GLN A 291 -8.02 3.40 -17.84
C GLN A 291 -8.44 3.83 -19.24
N THR A 292 -8.97 2.89 -20.04
CA THR A 292 -9.53 3.17 -21.37
C THR A 292 -10.71 4.14 -21.26
N ALA A 293 -11.63 3.92 -20.31
CA ALA A 293 -12.78 4.81 -20.09
C ALA A 293 -12.34 6.25 -19.73
N ILE A 294 -11.27 6.41 -18.95
CA ILE A 294 -10.71 7.72 -18.61
C ILE A 294 -10.09 8.40 -19.83
N GLN A 295 -9.37 7.66 -20.67
CA GLN A 295 -8.79 8.19 -21.91
C GLN A 295 -9.87 8.74 -22.85
N GLU A 296 -10.95 8.00 -23.04
CA GLU A 296 -12.09 8.41 -23.86
C GLU A 296 -12.86 9.60 -23.27
N CYS A 297 -13.15 9.59 -21.97
CA CYS A 297 -13.96 10.63 -21.35
C CYS A 297 -13.19 11.92 -21.03
N TYR A 298 -11.87 11.83 -20.83
CA TYR A 298 -11.01 12.92 -20.40
C TYR A 298 -9.71 13.00 -21.21
N PRO A 299 -9.78 13.09 -22.55
CA PRO A 299 -8.59 13.13 -23.41
C PRO A 299 -7.69 14.32 -23.09
N GLU A 300 -8.27 15.45 -22.70
CA GLU A 300 -7.56 16.68 -22.32
C GLU A 300 -6.63 16.50 -21.10
N ARG A 301 -6.88 15.49 -20.25
CA ARG A 301 -5.97 15.16 -19.13
C ARG A 301 -4.62 14.66 -19.64
N PHE A 302 -4.59 14.10 -20.85
CA PHE A 302 -3.37 13.62 -21.51
C PHE A 302 -2.77 14.67 -22.44
N LYS A 303 -3.47 15.77 -22.73
CA LYS A 303 -3.05 16.86 -23.64
C LYS A 303 -2.57 18.14 -22.94
N LYS A 304 -2.42 18.16 -21.61
CA LYS A 304 -1.89 19.35 -20.92
C LYS A 304 -0.40 19.54 -21.23
N GLU A 305 -0.11 20.23 -22.34
CA GLU A 305 1.11 21.00 -22.53
C GLU A 305 1.14 22.03 -21.41
N LEU A 306 1.89 21.74 -20.35
CA LEU A 306 2.16 22.74 -19.33
C LEU A 306 3.31 23.60 -19.86
N GLU A 307 3.15 24.92 -19.78
CA GLU A 307 4.27 25.81 -20.06
C GLU A 307 5.39 25.56 -19.05
N PRO A 308 6.64 25.30 -19.50
CA PRO A 308 7.77 25.12 -18.61
C PRO A 308 7.99 26.34 -17.72
N VAL A 309 8.11 26.13 -16.41
CA VAL A 309 8.45 27.22 -15.48
C VAL A 309 9.95 27.50 -15.50
N SER A 310 10.35 28.77 -15.35
CA SER A 310 11.77 29.15 -15.26
C SER A 310 12.41 28.76 -13.92
N GLN A 311 11.62 28.75 -12.85
CA GLN A 311 12.02 28.32 -11.51
C GLN A 311 10.88 27.55 -10.84
N LEU A 312 11.23 26.63 -9.94
CA LEU A 312 10.26 25.86 -9.19
C LEU A 312 9.46 26.75 -8.23
N PRO A 313 8.12 26.78 -8.34
CA PRO A 313 7.27 27.56 -7.44
C PRO A 313 7.21 26.90 -6.05
N PRO A 314 6.84 27.62 -4.99
CA PRO A 314 6.46 27.00 -3.71
C PRO A 314 5.48 25.82 -3.90
N ILE A 315 5.61 24.76 -3.10
CA ILE A 315 4.87 23.50 -3.29
C ILE A 315 3.35 23.71 -3.27
N ASP A 316 2.86 24.55 -2.36
CA ASP A 316 1.46 24.95 -2.25
C ASP A 316 0.94 25.72 -3.47
N LYS A 317 1.83 26.37 -4.20
CA LYS A 317 1.55 27.12 -5.44
C LYS A 317 1.93 26.36 -6.71
N SER A 318 2.29 25.08 -6.61
CA SER A 318 2.82 24.33 -7.75
C SER A 318 1.74 23.79 -8.70
N GLY A 319 0.47 23.90 -8.34
CA GLY A 319 -0.65 23.34 -9.13
C GLY A 319 -0.74 21.80 -9.15
N LEU A 320 0.12 21.09 -8.39
CA LEU A 320 0.17 19.61 -8.38
C LEU A 320 -0.80 18.95 -7.38
N GLY A 321 -1.54 19.77 -6.62
CA GLY A 321 -2.45 19.35 -5.56
C GLY A 321 -1.83 19.42 -4.16
N GLU A 322 -2.63 19.10 -3.15
CA GLU A 322 -2.24 19.23 -1.74
C GLU A 322 -1.26 18.12 -1.29
N LEU A 323 -0.10 18.52 -0.75
CA LEU A 323 0.87 17.63 -0.15
C LEU A 323 0.70 17.58 1.37
N ARG A 324 0.05 16.52 1.88
CA ARG A 324 -0.28 16.42 3.31
C ARG A 324 0.84 15.92 4.22
N ASN A 325 1.88 15.27 3.68
CA ASN A 325 2.97 14.75 4.50
C ASN A 325 3.99 15.87 4.77
N PRO A 326 4.12 16.37 6.02
CA PRO A 326 4.98 17.50 6.32
C PRO A 326 6.48 17.20 6.16
N ILE A 327 6.90 15.94 6.33
CA ILE A 327 8.31 15.53 6.14
C ILE A 327 8.67 15.60 4.66
N VAL A 328 7.78 15.10 3.80
CA VAL A 328 7.97 15.15 2.34
C VAL A 328 7.89 16.59 1.85
N GLY A 329 6.95 17.39 2.36
CA GLY A 329 6.86 18.81 2.03
C GLY A 329 8.11 19.58 2.41
N ARG A 330 8.68 19.31 3.59
CA ARG A 330 9.96 19.89 3.99
C ARG A 330 11.08 19.49 3.02
N SER A 331 11.21 18.21 2.72
CA SER A 331 12.27 17.69 1.84
C SER A 331 12.20 18.29 0.42
N LEU A 332 10.99 18.36 -0.16
CA LEU A 332 10.77 19.00 -1.46
C LEU A 332 10.99 20.51 -1.42
N THR A 333 10.80 21.16 -0.27
CA THR A 333 11.09 22.60 -0.13
C THR A 333 12.60 22.84 -0.18
N GLU A 334 13.40 22.03 0.52
CA GLU A 334 14.86 22.13 0.42
C GLU A 334 15.36 21.79 -0.99
N LEU A 335 14.76 20.78 -1.63
CA LEU A 335 15.04 20.46 -3.04
C LEU A 335 14.77 21.66 -3.96
N ARG A 336 13.62 22.34 -3.78
CA ARG A 336 13.29 23.56 -4.53
C ARG A 336 14.35 24.64 -4.37
N HIS A 337 14.80 24.88 -3.14
CA HIS A 337 15.83 25.87 -2.87
C HIS A 337 17.13 25.52 -3.59
N LEU A 338 17.60 24.28 -3.48
CA LEU A 338 18.81 23.82 -4.15
C LEU A 338 18.69 23.94 -5.67
N VAL A 339 17.61 23.43 -6.26
CA VAL A 339 17.43 23.45 -7.72
C VAL A 339 17.31 24.88 -8.25
N ASN A 340 16.56 25.76 -7.59
CA ASN A 340 16.47 27.15 -8.02
C ASN A 340 17.80 27.90 -7.90
N THR A 341 18.61 27.60 -6.88
CA THR A 341 19.98 28.14 -6.77
C THR A 341 20.85 27.65 -7.91
N ILE A 342 20.81 26.35 -8.25
CA ILE A 342 21.54 25.80 -9.40
C ILE A 342 21.09 26.47 -10.70
N ILE A 343 19.78 26.65 -10.91
CA ILE A 343 19.24 27.31 -12.10
C ILE A 343 19.73 28.76 -12.20
N LYS A 344 19.79 29.47 -11.08
CA LYS A 344 20.24 30.86 -11.05
C LYS A 344 21.73 30.97 -11.41
N GLU A 345 22.55 30.05 -10.94
CA GLU A 345 24.01 30.10 -11.11
C GLU A 345 24.46 29.52 -12.46
N TYR A 346 23.89 28.40 -12.88
CA TYR A 346 24.36 27.61 -14.02
C TYR A 346 23.34 27.47 -15.16
N GLY A 347 22.14 28.03 -15.01
CA GLY A 347 21.06 27.87 -15.98
C GLY A 347 20.24 26.59 -15.79
N LYS A 348 19.19 26.43 -16.61
CA LYS A 348 18.26 25.30 -16.49
C LYS A 348 18.96 23.99 -16.89
N PRO A 349 19.01 22.96 -16.01
CA PRO A 349 19.61 21.67 -16.35
C PRO A 349 18.90 20.99 -17.52
N ASP A 350 19.63 20.27 -18.37
CA ASP A 350 19.03 19.47 -19.45
C ASP A 350 18.28 18.25 -18.93
N ILE A 351 18.81 17.62 -17.88
CA ILE A 351 18.28 16.42 -17.22
C ILE A 351 18.51 16.56 -15.72
N ILE A 352 17.52 16.16 -14.92
CA ILE A 352 17.65 16.05 -13.46
C ILE A 352 17.53 14.58 -13.05
N ARG A 353 18.54 14.07 -12.36
CA ARG A 353 18.53 12.73 -11.75
C ARG A 353 18.41 12.86 -10.25
N ILE A 354 17.47 12.15 -9.66
CA ILE A 354 17.22 12.17 -8.21
C ILE A 354 17.33 10.76 -7.63
N GLU A 355 17.79 10.68 -6.38
CA GLU A 355 17.61 9.51 -5.53
C GLU A 355 16.92 9.98 -4.25
N LEU A 356 15.84 9.32 -3.85
CA LEU A 356 15.16 9.63 -2.59
C LEU A 356 15.33 8.50 -1.57
N ALA A 357 15.64 8.90 -0.34
CA ALA A 357 15.82 7.99 0.79
C ALA A 357 14.58 7.15 1.06
N ARG A 358 14.78 5.84 1.29
CA ARG A 358 13.72 4.84 1.57
C ARG A 358 12.93 5.13 2.85
N GLU A 359 13.55 5.87 3.78
CA GLU A 359 13.09 6.00 5.16
C GLU A 359 12.05 7.12 5.39
N LEU A 360 11.93 8.08 4.46
CA LEU A 360 11.13 9.31 4.62
C LEU A 360 9.61 9.06 4.78
N ARG A 361 9.14 7.81 4.69
CA ARG A 361 7.70 7.49 4.64
C ARG A 361 7.25 6.28 5.45
N GLN A 362 8.12 5.39 5.93
CA GLN A 362 7.62 4.14 6.50
C GLN A 362 6.76 4.41 7.74
N THR A 363 5.47 4.07 7.66
CA THR A 363 4.60 4.06 8.84
C THR A 363 5.11 3.01 9.83
N PRO A 364 4.82 3.12 11.14
CA PRO A 364 5.26 2.11 12.12
C PRO A 364 4.91 0.67 11.69
N LYS A 365 3.72 0.46 11.13
CA LYS A 365 3.28 -0.83 10.59
C LYS A 365 4.11 -1.32 9.38
N GLN A 366 4.45 -0.43 8.45
CA GLN A 366 5.29 -0.79 7.30
C GLN A 366 6.73 -1.10 7.72
N ARG A 367 7.24 -0.44 8.77
CA ARG A 367 8.53 -0.78 9.40
C ARG A 367 8.46 -2.18 9.99
N GLU A 368 7.40 -2.49 10.74
CA GLU A 368 7.18 -3.81 11.33
C GLU A 368 7.06 -4.92 10.28
N GLU A 369 6.31 -4.71 9.20
CA GLU A 369 6.21 -5.68 8.09
C GLU A 369 7.57 -5.91 7.41
N THR A 370 8.36 -4.85 7.23
CA THR A 370 9.73 -4.95 6.70
C THR A 370 10.63 -5.74 7.64
N ILE A 371 10.55 -5.49 8.95
CA ILE A 371 11.27 -6.24 9.97
C ILE A 371 10.85 -7.72 9.95
N LYS A 372 9.54 -8.01 9.88
CA LYS A 372 9.02 -9.37 9.81
C LYS A 372 9.52 -10.11 8.56
N LYS A 373 9.53 -9.43 7.40
CA LYS A 373 10.10 -9.98 6.16
C LYS A 373 11.59 -10.25 6.28
N ASN A 374 12.35 -9.32 6.86
CA ASN A 374 13.79 -9.48 7.07
C ASN A 374 14.08 -10.65 8.03
N ARG A 375 13.36 -10.75 9.15
CA ARG A 375 13.44 -11.90 10.07
C ARG A 375 13.10 -13.23 9.39
N GLY A 376 12.08 -13.24 8.52
CA GLY A 376 11.74 -14.42 7.73
C GLY A 376 12.86 -14.85 6.77
N ASN A 377 13.48 -13.88 6.09
CA ASN A 377 14.63 -14.15 5.23
C ASN A 377 15.85 -14.64 6.04
N GLU A 378 16.09 -14.06 7.22
CA GLU A 378 17.16 -14.47 8.14
C GLU A 378 16.96 -15.91 8.62
N LYS A 379 15.73 -16.29 8.99
CA LYS A 379 15.38 -17.67 9.33
C LYS A 379 15.67 -18.63 8.18
N ALA A 380 15.23 -18.32 6.96
CA ALA A 380 15.48 -19.16 5.79
C ALA A 380 16.97 -19.25 5.41
N ARG A 381 17.77 -18.23 5.71
CA ARG A 381 19.23 -18.28 5.54
C ARG A 381 19.89 -19.16 6.61
N LYS A 382 19.38 -19.11 7.85
CA LYS A 382 19.84 -19.99 8.92
C LYS A 382 19.52 -21.46 8.63
N GLU A 383 18.30 -21.78 8.21
CA GLU A 383 17.92 -23.14 7.81
C GLU A 383 18.81 -23.68 6.67
N ALA A 384 19.15 -22.82 5.69
CA ALA A 384 20.08 -23.17 4.63
C ALA A 384 21.52 -23.39 5.15
N ALA A 385 22.00 -22.57 6.10
CA ALA A 385 23.30 -22.75 6.73
C ALA A 385 23.38 -24.05 7.56
N ASP A 386 22.33 -24.34 8.34
CA ASP A 386 22.23 -25.57 9.13
C ASP A 386 22.24 -26.82 8.22
N LEU A 387 21.56 -26.75 7.06
CA LEU A 387 21.59 -27.80 6.05
C LEU A 387 22.99 -27.99 5.44
N LEU A 388 23.69 -26.89 5.13
CA LEU A 388 25.05 -26.94 4.59
C LEU A 388 26.05 -27.56 5.58
N LEU A 389 25.91 -27.25 6.87
CA LEU A 389 26.72 -27.87 7.92
C LEU A 389 26.46 -29.38 7.99
N LYS A 390 25.19 -29.79 7.98
CA LYS A 390 24.79 -31.19 8.14
C LYS A 390 25.15 -32.06 6.92
N GLU A 391 24.87 -31.59 5.71
CA GLU A 391 24.93 -32.40 4.49
C GLU A 391 26.24 -32.22 3.70
N ALA A 392 26.95 -31.10 3.89
CA ALA A 392 28.18 -30.79 3.17
C ALA A 392 29.37 -30.46 4.09
N GLY A 393 29.20 -30.47 5.42
CA GLY A 393 30.27 -30.18 6.38
C GLY A 393 30.76 -28.73 6.38
N ILE A 394 30.03 -27.81 5.76
CA ILE A 394 30.46 -26.40 5.61
C ILE A 394 30.10 -25.63 6.89
N THR A 395 31.11 -25.24 7.66
CA THR A 395 30.95 -24.52 8.93
C THR A 395 30.77 -23.01 8.75
N GLU A 396 31.36 -22.42 7.71
CA GLU A 396 31.27 -20.99 7.40
C GLU A 396 30.78 -20.77 5.96
N PRO A 397 29.46 -20.89 5.71
CA PRO A 397 28.93 -20.81 4.36
C PRO A 397 28.97 -19.39 3.80
N LYS A 398 29.48 -19.24 2.57
CA LYS A 398 29.43 -17.96 1.83
C LYS A 398 28.00 -17.70 1.37
N ASN A 399 27.73 -16.46 0.97
CA ASN A 399 26.41 -16.11 0.43
C ASN A 399 26.03 -16.93 -0.81
N SER A 400 27.00 -17.30 -1.64
CA SER A 400 26.81 -18.21 -2.78
C SER A 400 26.29 -19.58 -2.36
N ASP A 401 26.81 -20.11 -1.26
CA ASP A 401 26.52 -21.46 -0.76
C ASP A 401 25.11 -21.49 -0.19
N ILE A 402 24.74 -20.45 0.54
CA ILE A 402 23.37 -20.24 1.05
C ILE A 402 22.36 -20.16 -0.11
N ILE A 403 22.68 -19.44 -1.19
CA ILE A 403 21.80 -19.35 -2.37
C ILE A 403 21.65 -20.72 -3.03
N LYS A 404 22.76 -21.46 -3.22
CA LYS A 404 22.73 -22.83 -3.77
C LYS A 404 21.86 -23.76 -2.92
N ALA A 405 22.01 -23.75 -1.60
CA ALA A 405 21.21 -24.56 -0.68
C ALA A 405 19.71 -24.20 -0.75
N GLN A 406 19.37 -22.92 -0.82
CA GLN A 406 17.98 -22.48 -0.98
C GLN A 406 17.36 -22.95 -2.30
N LEU A 407 18.12 -22.90 -3.40
CA LEU A 407 17.65 -23.41 -4.70
C LEU A 407 17.52 -24.94 -4.71
N TRP A 408 18.43 -25.63 -4.01
CA TRP A 408 18.42 -27.09 -3.86
C TRP A 408 17.17 -27.59 -3.11
N ILE A 409 16.79 -26.90 -2.03
CA ILE A 409 15.53 -27.15 -1.31
C ILE A 409 14.33 -26.84 -2.21
N GLU A 410 14.36 -25.70 -2.92
CA GLU A 410 13.24 -25.26 -3.76
C GLU A 410 12.93 -26.25 -4.88
N CYS A 411 13.94 -26.78 -5.57
CA CYS A 411 13.76 -27.71 -6.68
C CYS A 411 13.58 -29.17 -6.23
N GLY A 412 13.41 -29.42 -4.92
CA GLY A 412 13.24 -30.77 -4.38
C GLY A 412 14.45 -31.67 -4.65
N GLN A 413 15.65 -31.09 -4.64
CA GLN A 413 16.92 -31.77 -4.91
C GLN A 413 16.99 -32.45 -6.28
N ARG A 414 16.21 -31.98 -7.25
CA ARG A 414 16.20 -32.49 -8.62
C ARG A 414 16.43 -31.37 -9.63
N CYS A 415 17.25 -31.64 -10.64
CA CYS A 415 17.50 -30.71 -11.72
C CYS A 415 16.20 -30.45 -12.50
N PRO A 416 15.74 -29.20 -12.63
CA PRO A 416 14.54 -28.86 -13.40
C PRO A 416 14.67 -29.19 -14.88
N TYR A 417 15.86 -29.02 -15.46
CA TYR A 417 16.11 -29.20 -16.88
C TYR A 417 16.29 -30.67 -17.27
N THR A 418 17.11 -31.41 -16.53
CA THR A 418 17.47 -32.80 -16.88
C THR A 418 16.74 -33.85 -16.07
N GLY A 419 16.12 -33.49 -14.94
CA GLY A 419 15.49 -34.44 -14.02
C GLY A 419 16.47 -35.26 -13.17
N GLN A 420 17.78 -35.04 -13.31
CA GLN A 420 18.81 -35.72 -12.52
C GLN A 420 18.71 -35.33 -11.03
N GLN A 421 18.95 -36.30 -10.15
CA GLN A 421 19.02 -36.05 -8.71
C GLN A 421 20.29 -35.27 -8.36
N ILE A 422 20.17 -34.30 -7.47
CA ILE A 422 21.25 -33.45 -7.00
C ILE A 422 21.59 -33.88 -5.57
N SER A 423 22.73 -34.54 -5.38
CA SER A 423 23.27 -34.81 -4.03
C SER A 423 24.01 -33.59 -3.49
N ALA A 424 24.25 -33.55 -2.18
CA ALA A 424 25.06 -32.50 -1.56
C ALA A 424 26.48 -32.46 -2.15
N GLU A 425 27.12 -33.62 -2.30
CA GLU A 425 28.44 -33.75 -2.93
C GLU A 425 28.46 -33.20 -4.37
N ALA A 426 27.45 -33.53 -5.18
CA ALA A 426 27.41 -33.07 -6.57
C ALA A 426 27.18 -31.55 -6.70
N LEU A 427 26.73 -30.86 -5.66
CA LEU A 427 26.44 -29.42 -5.67
C LEU A 427 27.50 -28.58 -4.92
N PHE A 428 28.06 -29.13 -3.85
CA PHE A 428 28.95 -28.45 -2.90
C PHE A 428 30.35 -29.06 -2.79
N GLY A 429 30.57 -30.25 -3.33
CA GLY A 429 31.86 -30.94 -3.32
C GLY A 429 32.94 -30.26 -4.17
N GLU A 430 34.14 -30.85 -4.20
CA GLU A 430 35.31 -30.28 -4.90
C GLU A 430 35.10 -30.12 -6.42
N HIS A 431 34.23 -30.95 -7.00
CA HIS A 431 33.87 -30.93 -8.42
C HIS A 431 32.35 -30.82 -8.62
N PRO A 432 31.77 -29.61 -8.46
CA PRO A 432 30.34 -29.41 -8.63
C PRO A 432 29.87 -29.76 -10.05
N GLN A 433 28.86 -30.61 -10.14
CA GLN A 433 28.23 -31.03 -11.40
C GLN A 433 27.03 -30.15 -11.77
N PHE A 434 26.58 -29.29 -10.86
CA PHE A 434 25.42 -28.42 -11.04
C PHE A 434 25.80 -26.95 -10.86
N ASP A 435 25.33 -26.13 -11.79
CA ASP A 435 25.52 -24.68 -11.80
C ASP A 435 24.25 -23.97 -11.31
N VAL A 436 24.42 -22.81 -10.65
CA VAL A 436 23.32 -21.87 -10.44
C VAL A 436 23.08 -21.16 -11.76
N GLU A 437 21.88 -21.32 -12.31
CA GLU A 437 21.52 -20.83 -13.62
C GLU A 437 20.44 -19.74 -13.58
N HIS A 438 20.55 -18.76 -14.46
CA HIS A 438 19.49 -17.77 -14.67
C HIS A 438 18.44 -18.30 -15.64
N ILE A 439 17.18 -18.40 -15.21
CA ILE A 439 16.06 -18.87 -16.05
C ILE A 439 16.04 -18.05 -17.34
N ILE A 440 15.91 -16.73 -17.22
CA ILE A 440 16.12 -15.81 -18.35
C ILE A 440 17.58 -15.37 -18.33
N PRO A 441 18.34 -15.53 -19.43
CA PRO A 441 19.74 -15.12 -19.50
C PRO A 441 19.96 -13.74 -18.89
N TYR A 442 20.94 -13.65 -18.00
CA TYR A 442 21.23 -12.40 -17.31
C TYR A 442 21.60 -11.27 -18.28
N GLU A 443 22.34 -11.55 -19.35
CA GLU A 443 22.70 -10.57 -20.39
C GLU A 443 21.49 -9.88 -21.04
N ARG A 444 20.31 -10.53 -20.99
CA ARG A 444 19.05 -10.00 -21.49
C ARG A 444 18.26 -9.31 -20.39
N SER A 445 18.07 -9.99 -19.25
CA SER A 445 17.15 -9.56 -18.19
C SER A 445 17.75 -8.63 -17.15
N LEU A 446 19.08 -8.63 -16.99
CA LEU A 446 19.82 -7.94 -15.91
C LEU A 446 19.34 -8.35 -14.49
N ASP A 447 18.55 -9.42 -14.39
CA ASP A 447 17.89 -9.84 -13.16
C ASP A 447 18.68 -10.96 -12.46
N ASP A 448 19.48 -10.58 -11.46
CA ASP A 448 20.23 -11.52 -10.60
C ASP A 448 19.44 -11.96 -9.35
N SER A 449 18.15 -11.61 -9.27
CA SER A 449 17.35 -11.94 -8.09
C SER A 449 17.10 -13.45 -8.00
N PHE A 450 16.78 -13.92 -6.79
CA PHE A 450 16.48 -15.33 -6.54
C PHE A 450 15.32 -15.85 -7.41
N VAL A 451 14.38 -14.99 -7.83
CA VAL A 451 13.27 -15.39 -8.71
C VAL A 451 13.72 -15.70 -10.14
N ASN A 452 14.89 -15.20 -10.57
CA ASN A 452 15.48 -15.57 -11.86
C ASN A 452 16.46 -16.74 -11.76
N LYS A 453 16.75 -17.28 -10.58
CA LYS A 453 17.78 -18.31 -10.40
C LYS A 453 17.17 -19.69 -10.22
N THR A 454 17.87 -20.72 -10.65
CA THR A 454 17.55 -22.13 -10.45
C THR A 454 18.83 -22.96 -10.48
N LEU A 455 18.75 -24.29 -10.31
CA LEU A 455 19.88 -25.20 -10.54
C LEU A 455 19.78 -25.83 -11.92
N CYS A 456 20.93 -26.10 -12.55
CA CYS A 456 20.99 -26.83 -13.82
C CYS A 456 22.24 -27.72 -13.85
N TYR A 457 22.16 -28.87 -14.50
CA TYR A 457 23.33 -29.71 -14.75
C TYR A 457 24.32 -28.95 -15.64
N ALA A 458 25.61 -28.93 -15.27
CA ALA A 458 26.59 -28.03 -15.86
C ALA A 458 26.72 -28.19 -17.39
N ASP A 459 26.69 -29.42 -17.91
CA ASP A 459 26.76 -29.65 -19.36
C ASP A 459 25.49 -29.19 -20.09
N GLU A 460 24.30 -29.47 -19.53
CA GLU A 460 23.02 -29.03 -20.11
C GLU A 460 22.97 -27.50 -20.14
N ASN A 461 23.47 -26.88 -19.07
CA ASN A 461 23.55 -25.44 -18.96
C ASN A 461 24.48 -24.82 -20.01
N ARG A 462 25.68 -25.38 -20.18
CA ARG A 462 26.72 -24.79 -21.04
C ARG A 462 26.50 -25.11 -22.52
N ARG A 463 25.99 -26.29 -22.86
CA ARG A 463 25.89 -26.78 -24.25
C ARG A 463 24.52 -26.57 -24.87
N VAL A 464 23.44 -26.72 -24.10
CA VAL A 464 22.07 -26.69 -24.63
C VAL A 464 21.40 -25.36 -24.32
N LYS A 465 21.30 -25.02 -23.04
CA LYS A 465 20.60 -23.81 -22.59
C LYS A 465 21.40 -22.55 -22.94
N HIS A 466 22.69 -22.54 -22.62
CA HIS A 466 23.64 -21.46 -22.90
C HIS A 466 23.01 -20.07 -22.66
N LYS A 467 23.00 -19.21 -23.68
CA LYS A 467 22.43 -17.85 -23.66
C LYS A 467 20.96 -17.78 -24.12
N LYS A 468 20.26 -18.90 -24.19
CA LYS A 468 18.84 -18.99 -24.60
C LYS A 468 17.90 -18.98 -23.40
N THR A 469 16.65 -18.61 -23.55
CA THR A 469 15.62 -18.86 -22.54
C THR A 469 15.22 -20.35 -22.55
N PRO A 470 14.52 -20.87 -21.52
CA PRO A 470 14.05 -22.26 -21.55
C PRO A 470 13.09 -22.46 -22.72
N TYR A 471 12.24 -21.48 -23.01
CA TYR A 471 11.38 -21.49 -24.20
C TYR A 471 12.20 -21.62 -25.49
N GLU A 472 13.21 -20.78 -25.69
CA GLU A 472 14.06 -20.84 -26.89
C GLU A 472 14.88 -22.13 -27.01
N ALA A 473 15.26 -22.74 -25.89
CA ALA A 473 16.08 -23.94 -25.86
C ALA A 473 15.27 -25.24 -26.00
N TYR A 474 14.03 -25.27 -25.49
CA TYR A 474 13.29 -26.51 -25.31
C TYR A 474 11.86 -26.50 -25.87
N TYR A 475 11.27 -25.35 -26.21
CA TYR A 475 9.92 -25.31 -26.77
C TYR A 475 9.82 -26.14 -28.06
N GLY A 476 8.79 -26.99 -28.16
CA GLY A 476 8.62 -27.92 -29.28
C GLY A 476 9.49 -29.18 -29.21
N THR A 477 10.34 -29.34 -28.19
CA THR A 477 11.10 -30.59 -27.95
C THR A 477 10.34 -31.52 -26.98
N PRO A 478 10.59 -32.84 -27.01
CA PRO A 478 9.99 -33.78 -26.05
C PRO A 478 10.29 -33.46 -24.59
N LYS A 479 11.40 -32.77 -24.30
CA LYS A 479 11.80 -32.38 -22.94
C LYS A 479 10.95 -31.25 -22.37
N TRP A 480 10.23 -30.48 -23.19
CA TRP A 480 9.52 -29.27 -22.75
C TRP A 480 8.53 -29.54 -21.63
N ASP A 481 7.61 -30.47 -21.85
CA ASP A 481 6.55 -30.77 -20.88
C ASP A 481 7.10 -31.39 -19.59
N GLU A 482 8.18 -32.16 -19.69
CA GLU A 482 8.86 -32.71 -18.52
C GLU A 482 9.50 -31.61 -17.66
N ILE A 483 10.18 -30.64 -18.28
CA ILE A 483 10.77 -29.50 -17.56
C ILE A 483 9.68 -28.73 -16.84
N LEU A 484 8.59 -28.39 -17.55
CA LEU A 484 7.47 -27.68 -16.96
C LEU A 484 6.82 -28.47 -15.81
N SER A 485 6.71 -29.80 -15.93
CA SER A 485 6.18 -30.64 -14.84
C SER A 485 7.01 -30.55 -13.56
N ARG A 486 8.34 -30.51 -13.67
CA ARG A 486 9.28 -30.38 -12.54
C ARG A 486 9.25 -28.97 -11.95
N VAL A 487 9.15 -27.93 -12.78
CA VAL A 487 9.07 -26.56 -12.28
C VAL A 487 7.77 -26.32 -11.51
N LYS A 488 6.67 -27.01 -11.86
CA LYS A 488 5.39 -26.96 -11.11
C LYS A 488 5.51 -27.50 -9.68
N THR A 489 6.48 -28.35 -9.38
CA THR A 489 6.66 -28.95 -8.04
C THR A 489 7.58 -28.14 -7.13
N PHE A 490 8.07 -26.97 -7.56
CA PHE A 490 8.95 -26.14 -6.75
C PHE A 490 8.30 -25.75 -5.41
N ASN A 491 9.02 -26.02 -4.31
CA ASN A 491 8.53 -25.77 -2.96
C ASN A 491 8.88 -24.35 -2.50
N SER A 492 8.27 -23.35 -3.15
CA SER A 492 8.55 -21.93 -2.88
C SER A 492 7.37 -21.05 -3.22
N ARG A 493 7.20 -19.97 -2.45
CA ARG A 493 6.23 -18.91 -2.78
C ARG A 493 6.45 -18.27 -4.15
N LEU A 494 7.65 -18.46 -4.74
CA LEU A 494 8.04 -17.92 -6.04
C LEU A 494 7.83 -18.91 -7.19
N ALA A 495 7.39 -20.15 -6.92
CA ALA A 495 7.26 -21.21 -7.92
C ALA A 495 6.43 -20.77 -9.14
N LYS A 496 5.33 -20.05 -8.92
CA LYS A 496 4.47 -19.53 -10.00
C LYS A 496 5.18 -18.54 -10.92
N GLU A 497 5.90 -17.58 -10.34
CA GLU A 497 6.63 -16.59 -11.13
C GLU A 497 7.84 -17.22 -11.85
N LYS A 498 8.51 -18.20 -11.22
CA LYS A 498 9.55 -18.98 -11.88
C LYS A 498 8.99 -19.74 -13.07
N TYR A 499 7.89 -20.47 -12.88
CA TYR A 499 7.20 -21.15 -13.98
C TYR A 499 6.85 -20.21 -15.12
N ARG A 500 6.27 -19.03 -14.82
CA ARG A 500 5.97 -18.02 -15.82
C ARG A 500 7.20 -17.67 -16.65
N ARG A 501 8.35 -17.44 -16.00
CA ARG A 501 9.63 -17.14 -16.67
C ARG A 501 10.17 -18.28 -17.52
N PHE A 502 9.93 -19.54 -17.12
CA PHE A 502 10.27 -20.70 -17.96
C PHE A 502 9.48 -20.69 -19.27
N CYS A 503 8.20 -20.29 -19.22
CA CYS A 503 7.30 -20.27 -20.37
C CYS A 503 7.36 -19.00 -21.25
N MET A 504 8.13 -17.98 -20.86
CA MET A 504 8.09 -16.69 -21.58
C MET A 504 8.60 -16.81 -23.01
N THR A 505 7.84 -16.25 -23.95
CA THR A 505 8.29 -16.11 -25.34
C THR A 505 9.41 -15.08 -25.46
N PRO A 506 10.19 -15.07 -26.57
CA PRO A 506 11.20 -14.05 -26.80
C PRO A 506 10.65 -12.62 -26.72
N GLU A 507 9.44 -12.37 -27.20
CA GLU A 507 8.76 -11.08 -27.15
C GLU A 507 8.43 -10.67 -25.71
N GLU A 508 7.88 -11.59 -24.92
CA GLU A 508 7.58 -11.36 -23.51
C GLU A 508 8.84 -11.12 -22.68
N VAL A 509 9.93 -11.85 -22.99
CA VAL A 509 11.24 -11.62 -22.37
C VAL A 509 11.75 -10.23 -22.73
N ASN A 510 11.72 -9.84 -24.01
CA ASN A 510 12.19 -8.52 -24.42
C ASN A 510 11.39 -7.40 -23.74
N ALA A 511 10.06 -7.51 -23.71
CA ALA A 511 9.20 -6.59 -22.97
C ALA A 511 9.54 -6.55 -21.47
N LEU A 512 9.76 -7.71 -20.83
CA LEU A 512 10.16 -7.80 -19.43
C LEU A 512 11.53 -7.13 -19.17
N CYS A 513 12.48 -7.30 -20.06
CA CYS A 513 13.85 -6.77 -19.95
C CYS A 513 13.88 -5.23 -20.09
N GLU A 514 13.12 -4.70 -21.04
CA GLU A 514 12.89 -3.25 -21.18
C GLU A 514 12.23 -2.69 -19.92
N ASP A 515 11.18 -3.36 -19.43
CA ASP A 515 10.51 -3.02 -18.19
C ASP A 515 11.43 -3.08 -16.98
N PHE A 516 12.31 -4.09 -16.89
CA PHE A 516 13.20 -4.29 -15.76
C PHE A 516 14.26 -3.17 -15.70
N THR A 517 14.89 -2.87 -16.83
CA THR A 517 15.85 -1.76 -16.94
C THR A 517 15.18 -0.43 -16.63
N ALA A 518 13.97 -0.21 -17.16
CA ALA A 518 13.18 0.96 -16.85
C ALA A 518 12.79 1.04 -15.36
N ARG A 519 12.42 -0.07 -14.70
CA ARG A 519 12.09 -0.13 -13.26
C ARG A 519 13.31 0.09 -12.37
N GLN A 520 14.47 -0.42 -12.76
CA GLN A 520 15.74 -0.21 -12.08
C GLN A 520 16.15 1.29 -12.08
N LEU A 521 15.87 1.98 -13.20
CA LEU A 521 16.08 3.41 -13.41
C LEU A 521 14.94 4.31 -12.91
N ASN A 522 13.84 3.72 -12.43
CA ASN A 522 12.66 4.44 -11.97
C ASN A 522 12.22 3.98 -10.58
N ASP A 523 12.59 4.75 -9.56
CA ASP A 523 12.00 4.58 -8.23
C ASP A 523 10.49 4.87 -8.26
N THR A 524 9.68 3.81 -8.14
CA THR A 524 8.21 3.86 -8.23
C THR A 524 7.54 4.37 -6.96
N ARG A 525 8.31 4.72 -5.93
CA ARG A 525 7.79 5.26 -4.67
C ARG A 525 7.04 6.57 -4.91
N TRP A 526 5.94 6.75 -4.19
CA TRP A 526 5.11 7.96 -4.29
C TRP A 526 5.88 9.27 -4.09
N THR A 527 6.91 9.31 -3.22
CA THR A 527 7.76 10.49 -3.03
C THR A 527 8.57 10.80 -4.28
N SER A 528 9.11 9.77 -4.92
CA SER A 528 9.91 9.86 -6.15
C SER A 528 9.02 10.25 -7.31
N LYS A 529 7.81 9.68 -7.40
CA LYS A 529 6.76 10.13 -8.31
C LYS A 529 6.41 11.61 -8.08
N TRP A 530 6.21 12.04 -6.84
CA TRP A 530 5.90 13.44 -6.53
C TRP A 530 7.05 14.39 -6.89
N ALA A 531 8.29 14.03 -6.54
CA ALA A 531 9.47 14.80 -6.89
C ALA A 531 9.64 14.91 -8.41
N LYS A 532 9.42 13.82 -9.17
CA LYS A 532 9.40 13.86 -10.64
C LYS A 532 8.34 14.80 -11.19
N ARG A 533 7.11 14.72 -10.69
CA ARG A 533 6.02 15.61 -11.10
C ARG A 533 6.36 17.08 -10.81
N TYR A 534 7.00 17.33 -9.66
CA TYR A 534 7.38 18.66 -9.21
C TYR A 534 8.55 19.24 -10.01
N LEU A 535 9.64 18.50 -10.19
CA LEU A 535 10.77 18.89 -11.01
C LEU A 535 10.39 19.00 -12.50
N GLY A 536 9.48 18.15 -12.96
CA GLY A 536 8.98 18.15 -14.33
C GLY A 536 8.28 19.46 -14.73
N LEU A 537 7.81 20.26 -13.77
CA LEU A 537 7.28 21.61 -14.04
C LEU A 537 8.29 22.47 -14.82
N LEU A 538 9.59 22.30 -14.59
CA LEU A 538 10.67 23.01 -15.30
C LEU A 538 10.73 22.69 -16.81
N TYR A 539 10.06 21.61 -17.23
CA TYR A 539 10.08 21.10 -18.59
C TYR A 539 8.66 20.98 -19.19
N GLY A 540 7.63 21.43 -18.48
CA GLY A 540 6.26 21.28 -18.95
C GLY A 540 5.67 19.87 -18.82
N GLY A 541 6.31 19.01 -18.01
CA GLY A 541 5.88 17.63 -17.76
C GLY A 541 5.42 17.43 -16.32
N THR A 542 4.18 16.97 -16.08
CA THR A 542 3.70 16.64 -14.72
C THR A 542 3.27 15.19 -14.54
N ASN A 543 3.71 14.34 -15.45
CA ASN A 543 3.53 12.91 -15.34
C ASN A 543 4.52 12.30 -14.32
N GLU A 544 4.16 11.12 -13.82
CA GLU A 544 5.00 10.36 -12.88
C GLU A 544 6.24 9.74 -13.54
N MET A 545 6.33 9.81 -14.87
CA MET A 545 7.44 9.24 -15.64
C MET A 545 8.62 10.22 -15.75
N GLY A 546 8.38 11.52 -15.55
CA GLY A 546 9.40 12.58 -15.69
C GLY A 546 9.65 12.99 -17.13
N ILE A 547 8.66 12.78 -18.00
CA ILE A 547 8.69 13.09 -19.43
C ILE A 547 8.13 14.51 -19.64
N ASP A 548 8.76 15.30 -20.51
CA ASP A 548 8.28 16.63 -20.88
C ASP A 548 7.10 16.59 -21.87
N ASN A 549 6.59 17.75 -22.27
CA ASN A 549 5.50 17.86 -23.25
C ASN A 549 5.89 17.41 -24.67
N GLN A 550 7.19 17.24 -24.97
CA GLN A 550 7.70 16.74 -26.24
C GLN A 550 7.99 15.23 -26.23
N GLY A 551 7.62 14.52 -25.15
CA GLY A 551 7.87 13.09 -25.02
C GLY A 551 9.31 12.74 -24.64
N LYS A 552 10.15 13.70 -24.24
CA LYS A 552 11.55 13.47 -23.84
C LYS A 552 11.67 13.30 -22.34
N LEU A 553 12.48 12.35 -21.90
CA LEU A 553 12.73 12.07 -20.49
C LEU A 553 13.68 13.13 -19.89
N LYS A 554 13.15 13.96 -18.99
CA LYS A 554 13.88 15.07 -18.36
C LYS A 554 14.18 14.87 -16.89
N VAL A 555 13.36 14.07 -16.18
CA VAL A 555 13.56 13.78 -14.76
C VAL A 555 13.58 12.27 -14.50
N GLN A 556 14.69 11.78 -13.96
CA GLN A 556 14.91 10.35 -13.70
C GLN A 556 15.09 10.11 -12.20
N ALA A 557 14.56 8.99 -11.69
CA ALA A 557 14.72 8.64 -10.27
C ALA A 557 15.49 7.33 -10.14
N VAL A 558 16.76 7.42 -9.77
CA VAL A 558 17.66 6.27 -9.65
C VAL A 558 17.38 5.53 -8.35
N THR A 559 17.52 4.21 -8.38
CA THR A 559 17.40 3.38 -7.17
C THR A 559 18.72 3.34 -6.42
N GLY A 560 18.69 3.52 -5.09
CA GLY A 560 19.92 3.48 -4.28
C GLY A 560 20.72 2.18 -4.31
N GLN A 561 20.13 1.08 -4.80
CA GLN A 561 20.90 -0.15 -5.06
C GLN A 561 21.89 0.03 -6.21
N ILE A 562 21.49 0.73 -7.27
CA ILE A 562 22.36 1.04 -8.41
C ILE A 562 23.42 2.05 -7.97
N THR A 563 23.02 3.12 -7.28
CA THR A 563 23.96 4.10 -6.74
C THR A 563 25.03 3.43 -5.88
N ALA A 564 24.64 2.53 -4.97
CA ALA A 564 25.59 1.82 -4.12
C ALA A 564 26.59 0.95 -4.90
N LYS A 565 26.11 0.24 -5.94
CA LYS A 565 26.96 -0.60 -6.79
C LYS A 565 27.93 0.21 -7.65
N LEU A 566 27.47 1.29 -8.28
CA LEU A 566 28.32 2.19 -9.07
C LEU A 566 29.37 2.88 -8.18
N ARG A 567 28.94 3.38 -7.01
CA ARG A 567 29.84 4.01 -6.04
C ARG A 567 30.95 3.05 -5.60
N TYR A 568 30.62 1.79 -5.34
CA TYR A 568 31.61 0.75 -5.06
C TYR A 568 32.53 0.51 -6.27
N ALA A 569 31.97 0.31 -7.46
CA ALA A 569 32.74 -0.02 -8.65
C ALA A 569 33.73 1.09 -9.06
N TRP A 570 33.38 2.36 -8.78
CA TRP A 570 34.29 3.49 -8.98
C TRP A 570 35.26 3.75 -7.82
N GLY A 571 35.22 2.95 -6.75
CA GLY A 571 36.06 3.14 -5.56
C GLY A 571 35.65 4.34 -4.69
N LEU A 572 34.52 5.00 -4.97
CA LEU A 572 34.12 6.24 -4.29
C LEU A 572 33.75 6.03 -2.80
N ASN A 573 33.61 4.79 -2.32
CA ASN A 573 33.39 4.52 -0.90
C ASN A 573 34.60 4.91 -0.04
N ASP A 574 35.81 4.85 -0.63
CA ASP A 574 37.08 5.04 0.07
C ASP A 574 37.44 6.53 0.26
N ILE A 575 36.65 7.45 -0.30
CA ILE A 575 36.95 8.90 -0.25
C ILE A 575 36.78 9.48 1.16
N LEU A 576 35.88 8.91 1.98
CA LEU A 576 35.53 9.42 3.32
C LEU A 576 35.70 8.39 4.44
N GLY A 577 36.32 7.23 4.16
CA GLY A 577 36.56 6.20 5.17
C GLY A 577 37.59 5.18 4.71
N ASP A 578 38.24 4.52 5.67
CA ASP A 578 39.44 3.70 5.41
C ASP A 578 39.14 2.26 4.94
N ASP A 579 37.89 1.76 5.07
CA ASP A 579 37.54 0.34 4.94
C ASP A 579 36.50 -0.02 3.84
N ASN A 580 36.37 0.74 2.74
CA ASN A 580 35.39 0.49 1.66
C ASN A 580 33.92 0.33 2.14
N THR A 581 33.67 0.74 3.38
CA THR A 581 32.36 0.85 4.02
C THR A 581 31.94 2.30 4.06
N LYS A 582 30.69 2.57 3.70
CA LYS A 582 30.12 3.93 3.73
C LYS A 582 30.19 4.49 5.16
N SER A 583 31.11 5.42 5.40
CA SER A 583 31.08 6.28 6.60
C SER A 583 29.83 7.16 6.53
N ARG A 584 28.97 7.06 7.55
CA ARG A 584 27.74 7.88 7.67
C ARG A 584 27.92 9.09 8.58
N ASP A 585 29.08 9.19 9.22
CA ASP A 585 29.38 10.23 10.20
C ASP A 585 29.73 11.56 9.53
N ASP A 586 30.15 11.52 8.25
CA ASP A 586 30.43 12.70 7.44
C ASP A 586 29.33 12.97 6.41
N HIS A 587 28.62 14.10 6.53
CA HIS A 587 27.54 14.50 5.62
C HIS A 587 27.94 14.66 4.14
N ARG A 588 29.24 14.82 3.82
CA ARG A 588 29.74 14.95 2.43
C ARG A 588 29.50 13.69 1.61
N HIS A 589 29.22 12.54 2.24
CA HIS A 589 28.83 11.32 1.52
C HIS A 589 27.58 11.51 0.65
N HIS A 590 26.70 12.47 0.99
CA HIS A 590 25.55 12.82 0.16
C HIS A 590 25.96 13.44 -1.18
N ALA A 591 27.06 14.18 -1.23
CA ALA A 591 27.58 14.74 -2.48
C ALA A 591 28.17 13.64 -3.38
N ILE A 592 28.88 12.66 -2.78
CA ILE A 592 29.37 11.48 -3.50
C ILE A 592 28.19 10.69 -4.12
N ASP A 593 27.12 10.50 -3.34
CA ASP A 593 25.89 9.88 -3.84
C ASP A 593 25.28 10.71 -4.98
N ALA A 594 25.20 12.04 -4.85
CA ALA A 594 24.66 12.92 -5.88
C ALA A 594 25.47 12.88 -7.19
N ILE A 595 26.81 12.87 -7.11
CA ILE A 595 27.69 12.70 -8.29
C ILE A 595 27.41 11.37 -8.95
N THR A 596 27.31 10.30 -8.15
CA THR A 596 27.03 8.95 -8.66
C THR A 596 25.68 8.91 -9.38
N VAL A 597 24.64 9.50 -8.79
CA VAL A 597 23.30 9.59 -9.36
C VAL A 597 23.28 10.42 -10.65
N ALA A 598 23.97 11.57 -10.67
CA ALA A 598 24.05 12.44 -11.84
C ALA A 598 24.66 11.73 -13.05
N LEU A 599 25.69 10.91 -12.81
CA LEU A 599 26.39 10.14 -13.84
C LEU A 599 25.71 8.79 -14.15
N THR A 600 24.64 8.40 -13.45
CA THR A 600 23.95 7.13 -13.75
C THR A 600 23.14 7.25 -15.04
N THR A 601 23.66 6.71 -16.15
CA THR A 601 22.96 6.62 -17.44
C THR A 601 22.39 5.21 -17.68
N PRO A 602 21.40 5.04 -18.58
CA PRO A 602 20.94 3.71 -18.98
C PRO A 602 22.07 2.80 -19.49
N GLY A 603 23.02 3.36 -20.23
CA GLY A 603 24.22 2.64 -20.70
C GLY A 603 25.08 2.13 -19.54
N MET A 604 25.30 2.97 -18.52
CA MET A 604 26.11 2.59 -17.35
C MET A 604 25.40 1.58 -16.45
N VAL A 605 24.07 1.60 -16.37
CA VAL A 605 23.31 0.54 -15.69
C VAL A 605 23.47 -0.80 -16.43
N LYS A 606 23.42 -0.78 -17.77
CA LYS A 606 23.66 -1.96 -18.60
C LYS A 606 25.09 -2.48 -18.41
N GLU A 607 26.09 -1.61 -18.44
CA GLU A 607 27.50 -1.95 -18.24
C GLU A 607 27.75 -2.52 -16.83
N LEU A 608 27.25 -1.84 -15.78
CA LEU A 608 27.35 -2.31 -14.41
C LEU A 608 26.74 -3.71 -14.26
N SER A 609 25.59 -3.93 -14.89
CA SER A 609 24.94 -5.23 -14.88
C SER A 609 25.85 -6.28 -15.52
N LEU A 610 26.36 -6.04 -16.74
CA LEU A 610 27.29 -6.94 -17.43
C LEU A 610 28.57 -7.20 -16.63
N ALA A 611 29.15 -6.18 -15.98
CA ALA A 611 30.33 -6.32 -15.13
C ALA A 611 30.04 -7.14 -13.86
N ALA A 612 28.87 -6.94 -13.23
CA ALA A 612 28.44 -7.72 -12.07
C ALA A 612 28.25 -9.21 -12.38
N GLN A 613 27.88 -9.53 -13.63
CA GLN A 613 27.79 -10.90 -14.13
C GLN A 613 29.16 -11.58 -14.21
N ARG A 614 30.13 -10.92 -14.86
CA ARG A 614 31.51 -11.43 -15.03
C ARG A 614 32.23 -11.60 -13.69
N ALA A 615 31.91 -10.74 -12.74
CA ALA A 615 32.51 -10.76 -11.41
C ALA A 615 31.93 -11.85 -10.48
N SER A 616 30.84 -12.55 -10.82
CA SER A 616 30.19 -13.58 -9.98
C SER A 616 29.97 -13.14 -8.52
N ASN A 617 29.55 -11.90 -8.28
CA ASN A 617 29.44 -11.25 -6.96
C ASN A 617 30.76 -10.99 -6.19
N ASN A 618 31.93 -11.16 -6.82
CA ASN A 618 33.18 -10.63 -6.28
C ASN A 618 33.25 -9.12 -6.57
N MET A 619 32.89 -8.33 -5.55
CA MET A 619 32.89 -6.87 -5.65
C MET A 619 34.27 -6.31 -6.07
N GLY A 620 35.40 -6.90 -5.64
CA GLY A 620 36.73 -6.49 -6.08
C GLY A 620 37.02 -6.68 -7.58
N ARG A 621 36.38 -7.65 -8.24
CA ARG A 621 36.44 -7.80 -9.72
C ARG A 621 35.53 -6.81 -10.46
N LEU A 622 34.40 -6.41 -9.84
CA LEU A 622 33.50 -5.41 -10.42
C LEU A 622 34.21 -4.07 -10.66
N ALA A 623 35.08 -3.66 -9.74
CA ALA A 623 35.83 -2.40 -9.86
C ALA A 623 36.89 -2.41 -10.97
N LYS A 624 37.37 -3.59 -11.39
CA LYS A 624 38.30 -3.73 -12.53
C LYS A 624 37.60 -3.69 -13.89
N ASP A 625 36.36 -4.14 -13.94
CA ASP A 625 35.60 -4.37 -15.17
C ASP A 625 34.75 -3.18 -15.60
N MET A 626 34.57 -2.17 -14.75
CA MET A 626 33.72 -1.03 -15.00
C MET A 626 34.55 0.18 -15.42
N VAL A 627 34.19 0.81 -16.54
CA VAL A 627 34.88 1.98 -17.06
C VAL A 627 34.53 3.19 -16.17
N ARG A 628 35.55 3.95 -15.79
CA ARG A 628 35.36 5.21 -15.09
C ARG A 628 34.81 6.25 -16.07
N PRO A 629 33.98 7.21 -15.61
CA PRO A 629 33.44 8.26 -16.49
C PRO A 629 34.51 9.05 -17.24
N TRP A 630 35.68 9.24 -16.62
CA TRP A 630 36.91 9.76 -17.24
C TRP A 630 38.15 9.31 -16.44
N ASP A 631 39.36 9.51 -16.99
CA ASP A 631 40.61 8.92 -16.46
C ASP A 631 40.93 9.31 -15.01
N LEU A 632 40.82 10.61 -14.68
CA LEU A 632 41.11 11.15 -13.36
C LEU A 632 39.86 11.25 -12.44
N PHE A 633 38.76 10.58 -12.80
CA PHE A 633 37.47 10.68 -12.12
C PHE A 633 37.56 10.61 -10.60
N TYR A 634 38.23 9.58 -10.08
CA TYR A 634 38.36 9.40 -8.63
C TYR A 634 39.04 10.59 -7.96
N ARG A 635 40.17 11.07 -8.50
CA ARG A 635 40.95 12.18 -7.93
C ARG A 635 40.17 13.50 -8.01
N ASP A 636 39.46 13.73 -9.10
CA ASP A 636 38.66 14.94 -9.27
C ASP A 636 37.50 14.99 -8.27
N VAL A 637 36.82 13.86 -8.06
CA VAL A 637 35.77 13.74 -7.04
C VAL A 637 36.35 13.91 -5.65
N GLU A 638 37.47 13.26 -5.34
CA GLU A 638 38.14 13.37 -4.04
C GLU A 638 38.52 14.83 -3.72
N ASN A 639 39.15 15.54 -4.67
CA ASN A 639 39.54 16.93 -4.50
C ASN A 639 38.32 17.83 -4.29
N LYS A 640 37.26 17.65 -5.09
CA LYS A 640 36.04 18.44 -4.93
C LYS A 640 35.35 18.17 -3.61
N VAL A 641 35.28 16.91 -3.15
CA VAL A 641 34.68 16.55 -1.87
C VAL A 641 35.43 17.20 -0.69
N LYS A 642 36.76 17.33 -0.77
CA LYS A 642 37.55 18.03 0.25
C LYS A 642 37.23 19.52 0.35
N GLU A 643 36.83 20.16 -0.75
CA GLU A 643 36.46 21.58 -0.81
C GLU A 643 35.01 21.87 -0.36
N ILE A 644 34.17 20.85 -0.17
CA ILE A 644 32.75 21.04 0.15
C ILE A 644 32.57 21.60 1.57
N VAL A 645 31.89 22.74 1.65
CA VAL A 645 31.32 23.27 2.89
C VAL A 645 29.87 22.84 3.02
N VAL A 646 29.55 22.07 4.07
CA VAL A 646 28.20 21.56 4.30
C VAL A 646 27.30 22.68 4.80
N SER A 647 26.20 22.94 4.07
CA SER A 647 25.19 23.91 4.49
C SER A 647 24.20 23.27 5.45
N HIS A 648 24.11 23.83 6.67
CA HIS A 648 23.14 23.43 7.67
C HIS A 648 21.99 24.43 7.75
N ARG A 649 20.75 23.93 7.71
CA ARG A 649 19.56 24.76 7.90
C ARG A 649 19.53 25.32 9.32
N LEU A 650 19.36 26.63 9.43
CA LEU A 650 19.15 27.32 10.70
C LEU A 650 17.69 27.21 11.15
N GLU A 651 17.47 26.78 12.39
CA GLU A 651 16.16 26.83 13.04
C GLU A 651 16.05 28.09 13.91
N ARG A 652 15.32 29.10 13.41
CA ARG A 652 15.10 30.39 14.10
C ARG A 652 13.69 30.52 14.67
N ARG A 653 13.06 29.38 15.02
CA ARG A 653 11.68 29.36 15.49
C ARG A 653 11.62 29.75 16.96
N VAL A 654 10.92 30.84 17.28
CA VAL A 654 10.78 31.36 18.66
C VAL A 654 9.76 30.57 19.50
N ARG A 655 8.97 29.68 18.89
CA ARG A 655 7.93 28.87 19.57
C ARG A 655 8.37 27.40 19.66
N GLY A 656 8.24 26.81 20.84
CA GLY A 656 8.54 25.40 21.14
C GLY A 656 7.98 25.00 22.51
N ALA A 657 8.29 23.78 22.97
CA ALA A 657 8.01 23.40 24.35
C ALA A 657 8.81 24.30 25.29
N LEU A 658 8.11 25.01 26.19
CA LEU A 658 8.74 25.98 27.10
C LEU A 658 9.40 25.31 28.31
N HIS A 659 8.84 24.21 28.77
CA HIS A 659 9.33 23.39 29.87
C HIS A 659 8.90 21.93 29.64
N GLN A 660 9.47 21.00 30.41
CA GLN A 660 9.01 19.61 30.44
C GLN A 660 7.59 19.53 31.02
N GLU A 661 6.80 18.55 30.59
CA GLU A 661 5.44 18.36 31.12
C GLU A 661 5.42 17.83 32.57
N SER A 662 6.56 17.34 33.06
CA SER A 662 6.76 16.94 34.46
C SER A 662 6.95 18.17 35.35
N TYR A 663 6.09 18.31 36.35
CA TYR A 663 6.20 19.28 37.44
C TYR A 663 6.77 18.64 38.70
#